data_AF-A0A3P7NQ83-F1
#
_entry.id   AF-A0A3P7NQ83-F1
#
_cell.length_a   1.000
_cell.length_b   1.000
_cell.length_c   1.000
_cell.angle_alpha   90.00
_cell.angle_beta   90.00
_cell.angle_gamma   90.00
#
_symmetry.space_group_name_H-M   'P 1'
#
loop_
_entity.id
_entity.type
_entity.pdbx_description
1 polymer ?
#
loop_
_entity_poly.entity_id
_entity_poly.type
_entity_poly.pdbx_seq_one_letter_code
_entity_poly.pdbx_strand_id
1 'polypeptide(L)'
;MAELGEAQAQLDEKQRELDIVQAEYDKAMGEKQTLMDDADSCRRKMSNATALIKGLAGQTAQNAISSAFTYYLVYVGERVRWTEASKMYQEQINRLVGDILLATGFLSYAGPFNQEFRNHLNQCWRKEMIKTSIPFSDDLVIVNMFVDTATIGTWNLQGLPNDDLSIQNGLIVTRASRFPLLIDPQGQGKAWIKKKEAENDLKVTRLNHKYFRSHLEDALSLGLPLLIEEVGDELDPALDNVLEKNFIKTGSNFKVRVGDKEVDVMKTFQLYISTKLPNPAYTPEIYARTSVIDFTVTMKGLEDQLLGIVILTEKQELEAERTKLLEEVTANTRKVKELEDSLLQRLTSTQGSLVDDESLIEVLRVTKTTAEDVRRKLTIAADTELKINTAREEYRPIASRGSTLYFLIVEMSMVNVMYQTSLRQFLGRFNISMARAEKSLMTQKRIVNIIEYLTLDVFRYTARGLYERDKFTLTLLLSLKIALQQRKIRPEEFQIFIKGKSPQSMTEVFIFFYLLLETSGGAALDLNAVEPKPKKWIQDMTWLNLVELSRLPTFHSLLQQVAHGDRVWKHWYDSDAPEEVPIPDGYDKLDTFQRLLLVRSWCLDRCIPMASKYIAETMGPVYTDPVITNLESMLEESEPLSPMIGFLSMACEAISMGQGQEVHARRLIASSLQDGKWVLLQNCHLGLNFMDELLQIVSLHSHLM
;
A
#
# COMPACT_ATOMS: atom_id res chain seq x y z
N MET A 1 -102.54 61.26 -15.55
CA MET A 1 -101.38 61.55 -14.66
C MET A 1 -101.38 60.72 -13.37
N ALA A 2 -102.51 60.18 -12.89
CA ALA A 2 -102.56 59.32 -11.70
C ALA A 2 -102.10 57.86 -11.95
N GLU A 3 -102.52 57.21 -13.05
CA GLU A 3 -102.17 55.80 -13.34
C GLU A 3 -100.67 55.58 -13.64
N LEU A 4 -99.97 56.61 -14.13
CA LEU A 4 -98.53 56.53 -14.44
C LEU A 4 -97.67 56.54 -13.17
N GLY A 5 -98.13 57.21 -12.10
CA GLY A 5 -97.45 57.21 -10.81
C GLY A 5 -97.62 55.90 -10.03
N GLU A 6 -98.76 55.24 -10.19
CA GLU A 6 -99.05 53.95 -9.53
C GLU A 6 -98.30 52.79 -10.19
N ALA A 7 -98.21 52.78 -11.52
CA ALA A 7 -97.39 51.82 -12.26
C ALA A 7 -95.88 52.01 -11.99
N GLN A 8 -95.42 53.26 -11.87
CA GLN A 8 -94.02 53.55 -11.53
C GLN A 8 -93.70 53.11 -10.10
N ALA A 9 -94.61 53.32 -9.15
CA ALA A 9 -94.44 52.86 -7.77
C ALA A 9 -94.38 51.33 -7.66
N GLN A 10 -95.21 50.60 -8.42
CA GLN A 10 -95.15 49.13 -8.48
C GLN A 10 -93.88 48.61 -9.15
N LEU A 11 -93.38 49.32 -10.16
CA LEU A 11 -92.12 48.97 -10.83
C LEU A 11 -90.92 49.20 -9.88
N ASP A 12 -90.91 50.31 -9.12
CA ASP A 12 -89.88 50.60 -8.13
C ASP A 12 -89.94 49.64 -6.92
N GLU A 13 -91.14 49.14 -6.55
CA GLU A 13 -91.32 48.09 -5.54
C GLU A 13 -90.73 46.76 -6.03
N LYS A 14 -91.09 46.35 -7.25
CA LYS A 14 -90.62 45.08 -7.85
C LYS A 14 -89.14 45.12 -8.21
N GLN A 15 -88.61 46.27 -8.60
CA GLN A 15 -87.19 46.45 -8.84
C GLN A 15 -86.40 46.32 -7.52
N ARG A 16 -86.91 46.88 -6.41
CA ARG A 16 -86.29 46.69 -5.09
C ARG A 16 -86.29 45.23 -4.62
N GLU A 17 -87.39 44.51 -4.82
CA GLU A 17 -87.43 43.07 -4.52
C GLU A 17 -86.43 42.28 -5.39
N LEU A 18 -86.32 42.62 -6.66
CA LEU A 18 -85.41 41.96 -7.60
C LEU A 18 -83.95 42.27 -7.27
N ASP A 19 -83.62 43.50 -6.87
CA ASP A 19 -82.27 43.89 -6.43
C ASP A 19 -81.86 43.16 -5.14
N ILE A 20 -82.80 42.92 -4.22
CA ILE A 20 -82.55 42.13 -2.99
C ILE A 20 -82.25 40.67 -3.35
N VAL A 21 -83.07 40.05 -4.19
CA VAL A 21 -82.90 38.65 -4.61
C VAL A 21 -81.63 38.47 -5.45
N GLN A 22 -81.30 39.45 -6.30
CA GLN A 22 -80.07 39.45 -7.08
C GLN A 22 -78.84 39.53 -6.17
N ALA A 23 -78.89 40.38 -5.13
CA ALA A 23 -77.81 40.47 -4.14
C ALA A 23 -77.63 39.16 -3.33
N GLU A 24 -78.72 38.48 -2.96
CA GLU A 24 -78.65 37.16 -2.31
C GLU A 24 -78.10 36.07 -3.23
N TYR A 25 -78.50 36.07 -4.51
CA TYR A 25 -77.98 35.14 -5.52
C TYR A 25 -76.48 35.35 -5.77
N ASP A 26 -76.05 36.60 -5.93
CA ASP A 26 -74.63 36.94 -6.14
C ASP A 26 -73.78 36.57 -4.92
N LYS A 27 -74.32 36.76 -3.71
CA LYS A 27 -73.68 36.31 -2.46
C LYS A 27 -73.56 34.78 -2.39
N ALA A 28 -74.63 34.05 -2.67
CA ALA A 28 -74.63 32.58 -2.65
C ALA A 28 -73.72 31.98 -3.74
N MET A 29 -73.66 32.59 -4.91
CA MET A 29 -72.73 32.20 -5.98
C MET A 29 -71.27 32.51 -5.60
N GLY A 30 -71.01 33.62 -4.92
CA GLY A 30 -69.69 33.92 -4.35
C GLY A 30 -69.24 32.92 -3.27
N GLU A 31 -70.14 32.53 -2.37
CA GLU A 31 -69.90 31.49 -1.34
C GLU A 31 -69.68 30.10 -1.96
N LYS A 32 -70.43 29.75 -3.01
CA LYS A 32 -70.22 28.49 -3.73
C LYS A 32 -68.87 28.46 -4.44
N GLN A 33 -68.47 29.55 -5.09
CA GLN A 33 -67.18 29.63 -5.78
C GLN A 33 -66.02 29.51 -4.79
N THR A 34 -66.08 30.23 -3.66
CA THR A 34 -65.07 30.12 -2.60
C THR A 34 -64.98 28.71 -2.01
N LEU A 35 -66.11 28.04 -1.77
CA LEU A 35 -66.11 26.65 -1.32
C LEU A 35 -65.52 25.67 -2.35
N MET A 36 -65.76 25.88 -3.65
CA MET A 36 -65.16 25.05 -4.70
C MET A 36 -63.65 25.28 -4.79
N ASP A 37 -63.20 26.55 -4.71
CA ASP A 37 -61.79 26.91 -4.73
C ASP A 37 -61.05 26.35 -3.49
N ASP A 38 -61.69 26.39 -2.31
CA ASP A 38 -61.17 25.80 -1.07
C ASP A 38 -61.10 24.26 -1.14
N ALA A 39 -62.10 23.61 -1.71
CA ALA A 39 -62.12 22.16 -1.89
C ALA A 39 -61.03 21.69 -2.86
N ASP A 40 -60.81 22.41 -3.96
CA ASP A 40 -59.75 22.11 -4.93
C ASP A 40 -58.36 22.40 -4.33
N SER A 41 -58.21 23.48 -3.57
CA SER A 41 -56.99 23.79 -2.80
C SER A 41 -56.66 22.67 -1.80
N CYS A 42 -57.65 22.19 -1.05
CA CYS A 42 -57.49 21.07 -0.12
C CYS A 42 -57.09 19.77 -0.84
N ARG A 43 -57.72 19.49 -1.98
CA ARG A 43 -57.44 18.28 -2.77
C ARG A 43 -56.02 18.30 -3.36
N ARG A 44 -55.54 19.46 -3.83
CA ARG A 44 -54.14 19.64 -4.28
C ARG A 44 -53.16 19.45 -3.13
N LYS A 45 -53.39 20.10 -1.98
CA LYS A 45 -52.55 19.93 -0.78
C LYS A 45 -52.46 18.47 -0.34
N MET A 46 -53.58 17.74 -0.36
CA MET A 46 -53.61 16.33 0.03
C MET A 46 -52.87 15.42 -0.96
N SER A 47 -52.98 15.69 -2.26
CA SER A 47 -52.19 15.01 -3.30
C SER A 47 -50.69 15.28 -3.14
N ASN A 48 -50.31 16.54 -2.93
CA ASN A 48 -48.92 16.96 -2.76
C ASN A 48 -48.32 16.39 -1.47
N ALA A 49 -49.06 16.38 -0.36
CA ALA A 49 -48.64 15.73 0.87
C ALA A 49 -48.42 14.23 0.68
N THR A 50 -49.29 13.54 -0.05
CA THR A 50 -49.15 12.11 -0.34
C THR A 50 -47.93 11.82 -1.22
N ALA A 51 -47.66 12.67 -2.22
CA ALA A 51 -46.50 12.57 -3.08
C ALA A 51 -45.20 12.85 -2.32
N LEU A 52 -45.19 13.86 -1.45
CA LEU A 52 -44.06 14.24 -0.60
C LEU A 52 -43.73 13.13 0.40
N ILE A 53 -44.76 12.50 0.98
CA ILE A 53 -44.64 11.34 1.87
C ILE A 53 -44.05 10.14 1.12
N LYS A 54 -44.55 9.79 -0.07
CA LYS A 54 -43.95 8.73 -0.91
C LYS A 54 -42.52 9.06 -1.35
N GLY A 55 -42.24 10.33 -1.61
CA GLY A 55 -40.90 10.84 -1.91
C GLY A 55 -39.94 10.64 -0.75
N LEU A 56 -40.37 10.87 0.49
CA LEU A 56 -39.53 10.69 1.68
C LEU A 56 -39.48 9.23 2.19
N ALA A 57 -40.47 8.39 1.88
CA ALA A 57 -40.56 7.00 2.37
C ALA A 57 -39.49 6.04 1.82
N GLY A 58 -38.77 5.29 2.67
CA GLY A 58 -37.99 4.13 2.22
C GLY A 58 -38.83 2.96 1.68
N GLN A 59 -38.18 2.02 1.00
CA GLN A 59 -38.78 0.92 0.19
C GLN A 59 -39.54 -0.16 0.99
N THR A 60 -39.61 -0.07 2.33
CA THR A 60 -40.31 -1.05 3.18
C THR A 60 -41.83 -0.94 3.18
N ALA A 61 -42.42 0.07 2.52
CA ALA A 61 -43.87 0.32 2.56
C ALA A 61 -44.65 -0.13 1.31
N GLN A 62 -44.06 -0.89 0.39
CA GLN A 62 -44.68 -1.12 -0.93
C GLN A 62 -45.76 -2.23 -0.97
N ASN A 63 -45.84 -3.10 0.04
CA ASN A 63 -46.74 -4.28 0.00
C ASN A 63 -47.99 -4.18 0.91
N ALA A 64 -48.28 -3.03 1.52
CA ALA A 64 -49.47 -2.89 2.39
C ALA A 64 -50.63 -2.21 1.65
N ILE A 65 -51.65 -3.02 1.32
CA ILE A 65 -52.95 -2.59 0.81
C ILE A 65 -53.68 -1.77 1.90
N SER A 66 -54.29 -0.64 1.49
CA SER A 66 -55.24 0.22 2.23
C SER A 66 -54.71 1.54 2.81
N SER A 67 -55.38 2.62 2.38
CA SER A 67 -55.00 4.05 2.39
C SER A 67 -54.82 4.73 3.76
N ALA A 68 -55.03 4.04 4.87
CA ALA A 68 -54.82 4.62 6.22
C ALA A 68 -53.56 4.08 6.92
N PHE A 69 -53.08 2.90 6.53
CA PHE A 69 -51.90 2.26 7.15
C PHE A 69 -50.58 2.74 6.54
N THR A 70 -50.60 3.26 5.31
CA THR A 70 -49.45 3.84 4.60
C THR A 70 -48.93 5.12 5.27
N TYR A 71 -49.81 5.97 5.82
CA TYR A 71 -49.41 7.18 6.53
C TYR A 71 -48.63 6.86 7.81
N TYR A 72 -49.00 5.80 8.52
CA TYR A 72 -48.31 5.35 9.72
C TYR A 72 -46.98 4.66 9.39
N LEU A 73 -46.96 3.72 8.43
CA LEU A 73 -45.74 2.97 8.07
C LEU A 73 -44.63 3.85 7.46
N VAL A 74 -44.98 4.87 6.68
CA VAL A 74 -44.00 5.75 6.04
C VAL A 74 -43.37 6.74 7.03
N TYR A 75 -44.19 7.39 7.86
CA TYR A 75 -43.68 8.23 8.96
C TYR A 75 -42.85 7.40 9.94
N VAL A 76 -43.18 6.12 10.12
CA VAL A 76 -42.41 5.20 10.96
C VAL A 76 -41.07 4.83 10.31
N GLY A 77 -40.94 4.67 8.99
CA GLY A 77 -39.68 4.27 8.33
C GLY A 77 -38.52 5.28 8.47
N GLU A 78 -38.68 6.51 7.99
CA GLU A 78 -37.64 7.56 8.12
C GLU A 78 -37.44 7.99 9.57
N ARG A 79 -38.53 8.09 10.35
CA ARG A 79 -38.42 8.39 11.78
C ARG A 79 -37.67 7.29 12.52
N VAL A 80 -37.91 6.01 12.22
CA VAL A 80 -37.15 4.89 12.80
C VAL A 80 -35.69 4.98 12.35
N ARG A 81 -35.41 5.20 11.07
CA ARG A 81 -34.02 5.38 10.58
C ARG A 81 -33.30 6.52 11.29
N TRP A 82 -33.93 7.69 11.44
CA TRP A 82 -33.35 8.82 12.15
C TRP A 82 -33.27 8.59 13.65
N THR A 83 -34.23 7.86 14.24
CA THR A 83 -34.19 7.50 15.66
C THR A 83 -33.09 6.48 15.94
N GLU A 84 -32.90 5.50 15.06
CA GLU A 84 -31.79 4.55 15.09
C GLU A 84 -30.45 5.25 14.85
N ALA A 85 -30.35 6.10 13.83
CA ALA A 85 -29.16 6.90 13.58
C ALA A 85 -28.85 7.83 14.76
N SER A 86 -29.86 8.46 15.37
CA SER A 86 -29.69 9.29 16.57
C SER A 86 -29.19 8.49 17.75
N LYS A 87 -29.72 7.28 17.98
CA LYS A 87 -29.20 6.36 19.01
C LYS A 87 -27.75 5.95 18.71
N MET A 88 -27.46 5.58 17.46
CA MET A 88 -26.10 5.24 17.02
C MET A 88 -25.14 6.41 17.23
N TYR A 89 -25.52 7.64 16.87
CA TYR A 89 -24.72 8.83 17.10
C TYR A 89 -24.51 9.09 18.58
N GLN A 90 -25.52 8.89 19.42
CA GLN A 90 -25.38 9.04 20.86
C GLN A 90 -24.36 8.04 21.43
N GLU A 91 -24.38 6.80 20.96
CA GLU A 91 -23.40 5.79 21.34
C GLU A 91 -22.00 6.08 20.77
N GLN A 92 -21.91 6.62 19.56
CA GLN A 92 -20.65 7.06 18.95
C GLN A 92 -20.05 8.23 19.71
N ILE A 93 -20.85 9.22 20.13
CA ILE A 93 -20.39 10.36 20.94
C ILE A 93 -19.74 9.87 22.23
N ASN A 94 -20.33 8.86 22.88
CA ASN A 94 -19.77 8.29 24.11
C ASN A 94 -18.42 7.58 23.88
N ARG A 95 -18.22 6.98 22.70
CA ARG A 95 -16.98 6.25 22.31
C ARG A 95 -15.94 7.13 21.60
N LEU A 96 -16.34 8.31 21.14
CA LEU A 96 -15.55 9.20 20.30
C LEU A 96 -14.24 9.62 20.95
N VAL A 97 -14.23 9.81 22.27
CA VAL A 97 -13.02 10.19 23.01
C VAL A 97 -11.93 9.13 22.87
N GLY A 98 -12.27 7.85 23.06
CA GLY A 98 -11.33 6.75 22.87
C GLY A 98 -10.92 6.56 21.41
N ASP A 99 -11.88 6.70 20.48
CA ASP A 99 -11.61 6.58 19.05
C ASP A 99 -10.65 7.67 18.53
N ILE A 100 -10.83 8.92 18.97
CA ILE A 100 -9.93 10.04 18.64
C ILE A 100 -8.55 9.85 19.28
N LEU A 101 -8.48 9.30 20.50
CA LEU A 101 -7.22 9.03 21.17
C LEU A 101 -6.40 8.01 20.39
N LEU A 102 -7.02 6.90 19.95
CA LEU A 102 -6.39 5.92 19.06
C LEU A 102 -5.94 6.56 17.75
N ALA A 103 -6.82 7.34 17.12
CA ALA A 103 -6.57 7.97 15.83
C ALA A 103 -5.39 8.96 15.89
N THR A 104 -5.31 9.76 16.96
CA THR A 104 -4.25 10.75 17.17
C THR A 104 -2.93 10.09 17.56
N GLY A 105 -2.98 9.04 18.40
CA GLY A 105 -1.82 8.20 18.70
C GLY A 105 -1.25 7.57 17.42
N PHE A 106 -2.12 7.07 16.55
CA PHE A 106 -1.72 6.51 15.26
C PHE A 106 -1.07 7.56 14.35
N LEU A 107 -1.72 8.69 14.09
CA LEU A 107 -1.17 9.75 13.23
C LEU A 107 0.15 10.34 13.75
N SER A 108 0.37 10.32 15.07
CA SER A 108 1.57 10.91 15.69
C SER A 108 2.75 9.94 15.79
N TYR A 109 2.49 8.65 16.01
CA TYR A 109 3.54 7.70 16.39
C TYR A 109 3.67 6.49 15.46
N ALA A 110 2.65 6.15 14.66
CA ALA A 110 2.68 4.93 13.86
C ALA A 110 3.57 5.04 12.60
N GLY A 111 3.83 6.26 12.11
CA GLY A 111 4.50 6.52 10.84
C GLY A 111 5.81 5.75 10.61
N PRO A 112 6.79 5.76 11.54
CA PRO A 112 8.09 5.13 11.33
C PRO A 112 8.08 3.59 11.37
N PHE A 113 6.94 2.97 11.68
CA PHE A 113 6.87 1.55 11.99
C PHE A 113 6.20 0.74 10.88
N ASN A 114 6.63 -0.52 10.75
CA ASN A 114 6.00 -1.50 9.86
C ASN A 114 4.60 -1.95 10.36
N GLN A 115 3.89 -2.70 9.53
CA GLN A 115 2.51 -3.11 9.81
C GLN A 115 2.38 -3.93 11.12
N GLU A 116 3.30 -4.86 11.37
CA GLU A 116 3.27 -5.72 12.55
C GLU A 116 3.39 -4.90 13.84
N PHE A 117 4.31 -3.95 13.86
CA PHE A 117 4.52 -3.09 15.02
C PHE A 117 3.39 -2.07 15.19
N ARG A 118 2.81 -1.54 14.10
CA ARG A 118 1.59 -0.72 14.17
C ARG A 118 0.42 -1.49 14.78
N ASN A 119 0.24 -2.76 14.40
CA ASN A 119 -0.78 -3.62 14.98
C ASN A 119 -0.51 -3.85 16.48
N HIS A 120 0.76 -4.08 16.85
CA HIS A 120 1.16 -4.23 18.25
C HIS A 120 0.88 -2.95 19.07
N LEU A 121 1.25 -1.77 18.57
CA LEU A 121 0.96 -0.48 19.20
C LEU A 121 -0.54 -0.29 19.41
N ASN A 122 -1.34 -0.52 18.37
CA ASN A 122 -2.80 -0.42 18.46
C ASN A 122 -3.38 -1.39 19.50
N GLN A 123 -2.87 -2.62 19.58
CA GLN A 123 -3.28 -3.58 20.61
C GLN A 123 -2.91 -3.13 22.01
N CYS A 124 -1.70 -2.58 22.19
CA CYS A 124 -1.24 -2.04 23.47
C CYS A 124 -2.08 -0.84 23.92
N TRP A 125 -2.38 0.10 23.02
CA TRP A 125 -3.24 1.24 23.33
C TRP A 125 -4.66 0.81 23.68
N ARG A 126 -5.25 -0.14 22.94
CA ARG A 126 -6.56 -0.73 23.27
C ARG A 126 -6.57 -1.38 24.66
N LYS A 127 -5.52 -2.15 25.01
CA LYS A 127 -5.39 -2.74 26.35
C LYS A 127 -5.37 -1.69 27.46
N GLU A 128 -4.65 -0.58 27.26
CA GLU A 128 -4.60 0.48 28.27
C GLU A 128 -5.93 1.25 28.38
N MET A 129 -6.64 1.44 27.27
CA MET A 129 -7.99 2.03 27.28
C MET A 129 -8.99 1.15 28.05
N ILE A 130 -8.94 -0.17 27.86
CA ILE A 130 -9.78 -1.12 28.62
C ILE A 130 -9.47 -0.99 30.12
N LYS A 131 -8.19 -0.99 30.50
CA LYS A 131 -7.75 -0.87 31.89
C LYS A 131 -8.19 0.45 32.54
N THR A 132 -8.18 1.54 31.78
CA THR A 132 -8.60 2.87 32.23
C THR A 132 -10.10 3.13 32.08
N SER A 133 -10.87 2.15 31.59
CA SER A 133 -12.32 2.25 31.35
C SER A 133 -12.72 3.40 30.43
N ILE A 134 -11.87 3.72 29.43
CA ILE A 134 -12.20 4.69 28.39
C ILE A 134 -13.04 3.97 27.32
N PRO A 135 -14.26 4.43 27.00
CA PRO A 135 -15.07 3.83 25.94
C PRO A 135 -14.45 4.09 24.56
N PHE A 136 -14.40 3.05 23.71
CA PHE A 136 -13.98 3.12 22.32
C PHE A 136 -14.75 2.07 21.49
N SER A 137 -14.60 2.11 20.18
CA SER A 137 -15.25 1.18 19.25
C SER A 137 -14.37 -0.07 19.00
N ASP A 138 -14.93 -1.26 19.19
CA ASP A 138 -14.20 -2.53 19.05
C ASP A 138 -13.75 -2.78 17.60
N ASP A 139 -14.56 -2.38 16.62
CA ASP A 139 -14.37 -2.54 15.18
C ASP A 139 -13.75 -1.31 14.50
N LEU A 140 -13.11 -0.42 15.27
CA LEU A 140 -12.56 0.83 14.73
C LEU A 140 -11.44 0.59 13.69
N VAL A 141 -11.74 0.94 12.43
CA VAL A 141 -10.75 1.07 11.36
C VAL A 141 -10.35 2.54 11.25
N ILE A 142 -9.14 2.87 11.73
CA ILE A 142 -8.63 4.25 11.85
C ILE A 142 -8.68 5.00 10.50
N VAL A 143 -8.38 4.32 9.39
CA VAL A 143 -8.38 4.92 8.05
C VAL A 143 -9.74 5.53 7.70
N ASN A 144 -10.82 4.80 7.98
CA ASN A 144 -12.18 5.18 7.62
C ASN A 144 -12.68 6.40 8.41
N MET A 145 -12.01 6.80 9.50
CA MET A 145 -12.35 8.00 10.25
C MET A 145 -11.97 9.29 9.51
N PHE A 146 -10.94 9.26 8.68
CA PHE A 146 -10.34 10.47 8.08
C PHE A 146 -10.52 10.55 6.57
N VAL A 147 -10.76 9.41 5.93
CA VAL A 147 -10.68 9.25 4.48
C VAL A 147 -11.81 8.31 4.05
N ASP A 148 -12.53 8.71 3.01
CA ASP A 148 -13.55 7.91 2.37
C ASP A 148 -12.94 6.99 1.30
N THR A 149 -13.69 5.95 0.92
CA THR A 149 -13.27 4.97 -0.10
C THR A 149 -12.96 5.63 -1.45
N ALA A 150 -13.64 6.72 -1.79
CA ALA A 150 -13.37 7.49 -3.01
C ALA A 150 -11.99 8.17 -3.01
N THR A 151 -11.54 8.69 -1.86
CA THR A 151 -10.20 9.28 -1.74
C THR A 151 -9.12 8.20 -1.79
N ILE A 152 -9.35 7.04 -1.17
CA ILE A 152 -8.45 5.87 -1.27
C ILE A 152 -8.31 5.45 -2.75
N GLY A 153 -9.44 5.28 -3.45
CA GLY A 153 -9.44 4.96 -4.88
C GLY A 153 -8.67 5.99 -5.72
N THR A 154 -8.77 7.28 -5.38
CA THR A 154 -7.97 8.33 -6.03
C THR A 154 -6.47 8.13 -5.79
N TRP A 155 -6.05 7.76 -4.58
CA TRP A 155 -4.65 7.45 -4.30
C TRP A 155 -4.16 6.23 -5.07
N ASN A 156 -4.99 5.20 -5.23
CA ASN A 156 -4.65 4.03 -6.04
C ASN A 156 -4.46 4.40 -7.52
N LEU A 157 -5.33 5.25 -8.08
CA LEU A 157 -5.17 5.79 -9.43
C LEU A 157 -3.88 6.63 -9.55
N GLN A 158 -3.47 7.29 -8.47
CA GLN A 158 -2.20 8.02 -8.37
C GLN A 158 -0.97 7.11 -8.14
N GLY A 159 -1.15 5.78 -8.09
CA GLY A 159 -0.06 4.81 -8.00
C GLY A 159 0.33 4.39 -6.59
N LEU A 160 -0.45 4.75 -5.56
CA LEU A 160 -0.28 4.20 -4.21
C LEU A 160 -0.81 2.76 -4.17
N PRO A 161 -0.04 1.77 -3.68
CA PRO A 161 -0.52 0.40 -3.54
C PRO A 161 -1.73 0.28 -2.61
N ASN A 162 -2.50 -0.79 -2.78
CA ASN A 162 -3.74 -1.04 -2.04
C ASN A 162 -3.54 -1.87 -0.76
N ASP A 163 -2.31 -2.02 -0.29
CA ASP A 163 -2.04 -2.70 0.97
C ASP A 163 -2.26 -1.77 2.18
N ASP A 164 -2.54 -2.36 3.33
CA ASP A 164 -2.88 -1.62 4.56
C ASP A 164 -1.79 -0.61 4.95
N LEU A 165 -0.51 -0.98 4.81
CA LEU A 165 0.60 -0.10 5.18
C LEU A 165 0.64 1.12 4.27
N SER A 166 0.54 0.91 2.95
CA SER A 166 0.53 2.00 1.96
C SER A 166 -0.65 2.94 2.16
N ILE A 167 -1.85 2.43 2.42
CA ILE A 167 -3.04 3.26 2.68
C ILE A 167 -2.86 4.07 3.97
N GLN A 168 -2.37 3.44 5.04
CA GLN A 168 -2.05 4.13 6.30
C GLN A 168 -0.95 5.18 6.13
N ASN A 169 0.04 4.90 5.29
CA ASN A 169 1.08 5.86 4.94
C ASN A 169 0.50 7.07 4.20
N GLY A 170 -0.38 6.83 3.22
CA GLY A 170 -1.12 7.88 2.52
C GLY A 170 -1.98 8.73 3.48
N LEU A 171 -2.59 8.10 4.48
CA LEU A 171 -3.30 8.78 5.55
C LEU A 171 -2.39 9.72 6.35
N ILE A 172 -1.24 9.23 6.83
CA ILE A 172 -0.32 10.06 7.62
C ILE A 172 0.23 11.21 6.78
N VAL A 173 0.61 10.97 5.51
CA VAL A 173 1.08 12.02 4.59
C VAL A 173 0.04 13.14 4.41
N THR A 174 -1.25 12.80 4.35
CA THR A 174 -2.30 13.76 4.02
C THR A 174 -2.98 14.39 5.23
N ARG A 175 -2.96 13.73 6.39
CA ARG A 175 -3.73 14.15 7.59
C ARG A 175 -2.88 14.44 8.81
N ALA A 176 -1.61 14.03 8.86
CA ALA A 176 -0.76 14.36 10.00
C ALA A 176 -0.50 15.87 10.08
N SER A 177 -0.33 16.36 11.31
CA SER A 177 -0.16 17.79 11.57
C SER A 177 1.22 18.31 11.19
N ARG A 178 2.27 17.47 11.25
CA ARG A 178 3.65 17.81 10.88
C ARG A 178 3.92 17.40 9.43
N PHE A 179 4.85 18.11 8.79
CA PHE A 179 5.22 17.80 7.41
C PHE A 179 5.84 16.38 7.30
N PRO A 180 5.47 15.60 6.28
CA PRO A 180 5.93 14.24 6.12
C PRO A 180 7.38 14.15 5.63
N LEU A 181 8.15 13.27 6.27
CA LEU A 181 9.46 12.81 5.83
C LEU A 181 9.35 11.33 5.48
N LEU A 182 9.48 11.02 4.19
CA LEU A 182 9.36 9.68 3.63
C LEU A 182 10.71 8.97 3.62
N ILE A 183 10.79 7.85 4.32
CA ILE A 183 11.87 6.87 4.16
C ILE A 183 11.49 5.99 2.96
N ASP A 184 11.97 6.34 1.77
CA ASP A 184 11.51 5.78 0.50
C ASP A 184 12.68 5.33 -0.39
N PRO A 185 13.38 4.25 -0.02
CA PRO A 185 14.54 3.75 -0.76
C PRO A 185 14.20 3.34 -2.21
N GLN A 186 12.98 2.85 -2.45
CA GLN A 186 12.54 2.43 -3.79
C GLN A 186 11.88 3.55 -4.61
N GLY A 187 11.59 4.72 -4.02
CA GLY A 187 11.02 5.87 -4.72
C GLY A 187 9.51 5.80 -5.00
N GLN A 188 8.78 4.92 -4.31
CA GLN A 188 7.34 4.73 -4.49
C GLN A 188 6.54 5.92 -3.97
N GLY A 189 6.80 6.35 -2.72
CA GLY A 189 6.13 7.49 -2.11
C GLY A 189 6.38 8.78 -2.88
N LYS A 190 7.62 8.95 -3.35
CA LYS A 190 8.03 10.06 -4.22
C LYS A 190 7.24 10.10 -5.52
N ALA A 191 7.12 8.96 -6.22
CA ALA A 191 6.38 8.86 -7.46
C ALA A 191 4.88 9.17 -7.26
N TRP A 192 4.31 8.67 -6.16
CA TRP A 192 2.92 8.96 -5.79
C TRP A 192 2.69 10.46 -5.52
N ILE A 193 3.55 11.13 -4.74
CA ILE A 193 3.42 12.58 -4.48
C ILE A 193 3.50 13.38 -5.77
N LYS A 194 4.43 13.05 -6.67
CA LYS A 194 4.54 13.73 -7.96
C LYS A 194 3.26 13.62 -8.79
N LYS A 195 2.61 12.45 -8.78
CA LYS A 195 1.34 12.24 -9.49
C LYS A 195 0.15 12.90 -8.77
N LYS A 196 0.17 12.91 -7.44
CA LYS A 196 -0.85 13.55 -6.60
C LYS A 196 -0.89 15.06 -6.77
N GLU A 197 0.28 15.70 -6.78
CA GLU A 197 0.43 17.15 -6.86
C GLU A 197 0.68 17.66 -8.30
N ALA A 198 0.42 16.82 -9.31
CA ALA A 198 0.66 17.13 -10.71
C ALA A 198 -0.15 18.35 -11.20
N GLU A 199 -1.37 18.52 -10.69
CA GLU A 199 -2.25 19.66 -11.00
C GLU A 199 -1.95 20.90 -10.15
N ASN A 200 -1.12 20.77 -9.11
CA ASN A 200 -0.83 21.82 -8.14
C ASN A 200 0.56 22.46 -8.33
N ASP A 201 1.19 22.26 -9.50
CA ASP A 201 2.52 22.80 -9.85
C ASP A 201 3.61 22.48 -8.80
N LEU A 202 3.75 21.19 -8.43
CA LEU A 202 4.76 20.71 -7.48
C LEU A 202 6.18 21.14 -7.89
N LYS A 203 6.85 21.90 -7.02
CA LYS A 203 8.25 22.25 -7.17
C LYS A 203 9.13 21.16 -6.56
N VAL A 204 10.08 20.65 -7.33
CA VAL A 204 11.03 19.60 -6.87
C VAL A 204 12.42 20.23 -6.69
N THR A 205 13.06 19.99 -5.56
CA THR A 205 14.40 20.52 -5.25
C THR A 205 15.22 19.54 -4.42
N ARG A 206 16.51 19.82 -4.24
CA ARG A 206 17.42 19.10 -3.34
C ARG A 206 18.10 20.08 -2.40
N LEU A 207 18.56 19.63 -1.24
CA LEU A 207 19.28 20.50 -0.28
C LEU A 207 20.57 21.08 -0.90
N ASN A 208 21.27 20.29 -1.70
CA ASN A 208 22.52 20.70 -2.36
C ASN A 208 22.30 21.60 -3.60
N HIS A 209 21.05 21.90 -3.95
CA HIS A 209 20.76 22.72 -5.13
C HIS A 209 21.09 24.19 -4.86
N LYS A 210 21.83 24.84 -5.78
CA LYS A 210 22.27 26.25 -5.64
C LYS A 210 21.12 27.21 -5.30
N TYR A 211 19.93 26.97 -5.84
CA TYR A 211 18.75 27.82 -5.66
C TYR A 211 17.75 27.25 -4.64
N PHE A 212 18.16 26.33 -3.76
CA PHE A 212 17.28 25.70 -2.77
C PHE A 212 16.50 26.71 -1.92
N ARG A 213 17.20 27.70 -1.33
CA ARG A 213 16.57 28.73 -0.48
C ARG A 213 15.55 29.57 -1.27
N SER A 214 15.91 30.02 -2.48
CA SER A 214 14.97 30.74 -3.36
C SER A 214 13.76 29.87 -3.70
N HIS A 215 13.96 28.59 -3.98
CA HIS A 215 12.86 27.67 -4.27
C HIS A 215 11.89 27.53 -3.09
N LEU A 216 12.42 27.47 -1.86
CA LEU A 216 11.65 27.41 -0.63
C LEU A 216 10.88 28.72 -0.39
N GLU A 217 11.54 29.87 -0.56
CA GLU A 217 10.92 31.20 -0.43
C GLU A 217 9.75 31.39 -1.40
N ASP A 218 9.94 31.03 -2.68
CA ASP A 218 8.90 31.11 -3.71
C ASP A 218 7.72 30.20 -3.37
N ALA A 219 8.00 28.96 -2.96
CA ALA A 219 6.96 27.98 -2.66
C ALA A 219 6.09 28.43 -1.47
N LEU A 220 6.72 28.98 -0.42
CA LEU A 220 6.00 29.55 0.74
C LEU A 220 5.12 30.74 0.33
N SER A 221 5.67 31.66 -0.46
CA SER A 221 5.00 32.91 -0.85
C SER A 221 3.86 32.69 -1.84
N LEU A 222 4.03 31.74 -2.77
CA LEU A 222 3.04 31.42 -3.79
C LEU A 222 2.06 30.31 -3.33
N GLY A 223 2.39 29.61 -2.25
CA GLY A 223 1.57 28.51 -1.74
C GLY A 223 1.64 27.25 -2.59
N LEU A 224 2.79 27.02 -3.26
CA LEU A 224 3.04 25.86 -4.10
C LEU A 224 3.55 24.68 -3.26
N PRO A 225 3.15 23.44 -3.55
CA PRO A 225 3.75 22.26 -2.95
C PRO A 225 5.25 22.17 -3.27
N LEU A 226 6.07 21.82 -2.28
CA LEU A 226 7.51 21.64 -2.43
C LEU A 226 7.92 20.22 -2.03
N LEU A 227 8.65 19.51 -2.89
CA LEU A 227 9.27 18.22 -2.60
C LEU A 227 10.79 18.37 -2.55
N ILE A 228 11.38 18.03 -1.39
CA ILE A 228 12.83 17.94 -1.20
C ILE A 228 13.24 16.47 -1.37
N GLU A 229 14.02 16.20 -2.40
CA GLU A 229 14.50 14.84 -2.73
C GLU A 229 15.88 14.55 -2.14
N GLU A 230 16.10 13.27 -1.83
CA GLU A 230 17.42 12.70 -1.50
C GLU A 230 18.08 13.36 -0.28
N VAL A 231 17.28 13.62 0.75
CA VAL A 231 17.80 14.11 2.03
C VAL A 231 18.62 13.02 2.71
N GLY A 232 19.79 13.39 3.23
CA GLY A 232 20.65 12.51 4.02
C GLY A 232 20.16 12.35 5.47
N ASP A 233 21.09 12.17 6.40
CA ASP A 233 20.81 12.11 7.84
C ASP A 233 20.60 13.50 8.47
N GLU A 234 21.01 14.57 7.78
CA GLU A 234 20.92 15.95 8.24
C GLU A 234 19.98 16.80 7.36
N LEU A 235 19.27 17.74 8.00
CA LEU A 235 18.42 18.74 7.35
C LEU A 235 19.10 20.11 7.40
N ASP A 236 18.87 20.94 6.37
CA ASP A 236 19.36 22.34 6.39
C ASP A 236 18.63 23.14 7.48
N PRO A 237 19.34 23.80 8.41
CA PRO A 237 18.75 24.60 9.49
C PRO A 237 17.78 25.70 9.02
N ALA A 238 17.87 26.13 7.75
CA ALA A 238 16.91 27.07 7.17
C ALA A 238 15.45 26.56 7.18
N LEU A 239 15.25 25.25 7.32
CA LEU A 239 13.94 24.61 7.40
C LEU A 239 13.33 24.63 8.82
N ASP A 240 14.12 24.89 9.86
CA ASP A 240 13.70 24.69 11.26
C ASP A 240 12.41 25.44 11.61
N ASN A 241 12.35 26.74 11.33
CA ASN A 241 11.16 27.57 11.57
C ASN A 241 9.95 27.15 10.73
N VAL A 242 10.19 26.59 9.54
CA VAL A 242 9.14 26.10 8.65
C VAL A 242 8.56 24.79 9.17
N LEU A 243 9.42 23.85 9.59
CA LEU A 243 9.02 22.55 10.13
C LEU A 243 8.28 22.67 11.46
N GLU A 244 8.74 23.56 12.34
CA GLU A 244 8.07 23.86 13.62
C GLU A 244 6.78 24.69 13.45
N LYS A 245 6.53 25.21 12.23
CA LYS A 245 5.43 26.12 11.94
C LYS A 245 5.44 27.34 12.86
N ASN A 246 6.62 27.92 13.09
CA ASN A 246 6.84 29.15 13.85
C ASN A 246 6.37 30.38 13.04
N PHE A 247 5.07 30.39 12.71
CA PHE A 247 4.45 31.39 11.85
C PHE A 247 4.01 32.60 12.66
N ILE A 248 4.63 33.74 12.37
CA ILE A 248 4.31 35.03 12.98
C ILE A 248 3.15 35.63 12.21
N LYS A 249 2.02 35.85 12.90
CA LYS A 249 0.85 36.48 12.29
C LYS A 249 1.09 38.00 12.17
N THR A 250 1.16 38.49 10.94
CA THR A 250 1.31 39.92 10.63
C THR A 250 0.08 40.38 9.84
N GLY A 251 -0.89 40.99 10.54
CA GLY A 251 -2.19 41.34 9.96
C GLY A 251 -3.05 40.11 9.68
N SER A 252 -3.49 39.94 8.41
CA SER A 252 -4.24 38.77 7.95
C SER A 252 -3.35 37.59 7.50
N ASN A 253 -2.07 37.86 7.23
CA ASN A 253 -1.15 36.90 6.64
C ASN A 253 -0.19 36.34 7.70
N PHE A 254 0.35 35.16 7.40
CA PHE A 254 1.40 34.53 8.22
C PHE A 254 2.76 34.79 7.58
N LYS A 255 3.79 35.01 8.39
CA LYS A 255 5.18 35.12 7.95
C LYS A 255 6.05 34.11 8.69
N VAL A 256 7.10 33.64 8.03
CA VAL A 256 8.11 32.76 8.63
C VAL A 256 9.50 33.25 8.27
N ARG A 257 10.46 33.06 9.17
CA ARG A 257 11.86 33.40 8.94
C ARG A 257 12.60 32.22 8.32
N VAL A 258 13.08 32.37 7.09
CA VAL A 258 13.90 31.39 6.36
C VAL A 258 15.33 31.94 6.26
N GLY A 259 16.25 31.40 7.07
CA GLY A 259 17.57 31.99 7.25
C GLY A 259 17.46 33.41 7.81
N ASP A 260 17.96 34.40 7.08
CA ASP A 260 17.93 35.81 7.49
C ASP A 260 16.72 36.59 6.93
N LYS A 261 15.86 35.95 6.13
CA LYS A 261 14.78 36.63 5.40
C LYS A 261 13.39 36.25 5.94
N GLU A 262 12.50 37.23 6.01
CA GLU A 262 11.09 37.00 6.35
C GLU A 262 10.26 36.82 5.07
N VAL A 263 9.50 35.73 5.03
CA VAL A 263 8.76 35.28 3.86
C VAL A 263 7.28 35.13 4.23
N ASP A 264 6.39 35.56 3.36
CA ASP A 264 4.95 35.35 3.52
C ASP A 264 4.60 33.86 3.33
N VAL A 265 3.70 33.34 4.15
CA VAL A 265 3.26 31.93 4.13
C VAL A 265 1.81 31.87 3.70
N MET A 266 1.58 31.31 2.51
CA MET A 266 0.25 30.99 2.02
C MET A 266 -0.27 29.71 2.66
N LYS A 267 -1.58 29.66 2.96
CA LYS A 267 -2.21 28.51 3.64
C LYS A 267 -2.22 27.22 2.82
N THR A 268 -2.04 27.31 1.50
CA THR A 268 -2.02 26.18 0.57
C THR A 268 -0.65 25.51 0.49
N PHE A 269 0.40 26.10 1.07
CA PHE A 269 1.74 25.55 1.06
C PHE A 269 1.80 24.18 1.75
N GLN A 270 2.42 23.22 1.07
CA GLN A 270 2.66 21.88 1.58
C GLN A 270 4.12 21.48 1.32
N LEU A 271 4.79 20.96 2.33
CA LEU A 271 6.18 20.48 2.23
C LEU A 271 6.22 18.95 2.32
N TYR A 272 6.95 18.33 1.41
CA TYR A 272 7.25 16.90 1.38
C TYR A 272 8.76 16.70 1.39
N ILE A 273 9.24 15.77 2.21
CA ILE A 273 10.65 15.41 2.30
C ILE A 273 10.79 13.92 1.99
N SER A 274 11.81 13.53 1.22
CA SER A 274 12.09 12.13 0.93
C SER A 274 13.58 11.80 1.07
N THR A 275 13.87 10.62 1.59
CA THR A 275 15.22 10.04 1.63
C THR A 275 15.26 8.69 0.92
N LYS A 276 16.40 8.39 0.29
CA LYS A 276 16.71 7.07 -0.28
C LYS A 276 17.40 6.14 0.72
N LEU A 277 17.80 6.66 1.88
CA LEU A 277 18.46 5.85 2.90
C LEU A 277 17.42 4.89 3.49
N PRO A 278 17.66 3.56 3.49
CA PRO A 278 16.69 2.61 4.03
C PRO A 278 16.59 2.67 5.56
N ASN A 279 17.64 3.09 6.25
CA ASN A 279 17.68 3.23 7.70
C ASN A 279 18.50 4.47 8.11
N PRO A 280 17.94 5.68 7.92
CA PRO A 280 18.60 6.93 8.28
C PRO A 280 18.70 7.12 9.79
N ALA A 281 19.81 7.66 10.27
CA ALA A 281 20.07 7.88 11.68
C ALA A 281 19.58 9.27 12.13
N TYR A 282 18.27 9.52 12.05
CA TYR A 282 17.69 10.81 12.39
C TYR A 282 17.73 11.09 13.90
N THR A 283 18.04 12.35 14.25
CA THR A 283 18.03 12.82 15.64
C THR A 283 16.61 12.89 16.20
N PRO A 284 16.42 12.82 17.54
CA PRO A 284 15.10 12.99 18.16
C PRO A 284 14.40 14.30 17.78
N GLU A 285 15.17 15.35 17.48
CA GLU A 285 14.63 16.63 17.03
C GLU A 285 13.95 16.53 15.66
N ILE A 286 14.48 15.72 14.74
CA ILE A 286 13.85 15.50 13.42
C ILE A 286 12.54 14.74 13.59
N TYR A 287 12.50 13.72 14.45
CA TYR A 287 11.26 13.00 14.80
C TYR A 287 10.23 13.89 15.52
N ALA A 288 10.67 14.91 16.26
CA ALA A 288 9.78 15.87 16.90
C ALA A 288 9.20 16.88 15.90
N ARG A 289 9.97 17.30 14.90
CA ARG A 289 9.62 18.36 13.93
C ARG A 289 8.91 17.85 12.68
N THR A 290 9.10 16.58 12.32
CA THR A 290 8.52 15.96 11.11
C THR A 290 7.67 14.75 11.45
N SER A 291 6.76 14.39 10.54
CA SER A 291 6.09 13.08 10.57
C SER A 291 6.96 12.11 9.77
N VAL A 292 7.85 11.37 10.42
CA VAL A 292 8.67 10.35 9.75
C VAL A 292 7.80 9.16 9.40
N ILE A 293 7.85 8.71 8.15
CA ILE A 293 7.00 7.65 7.63
C ILE A 293 7.86 6.63 6.89
N ASP A 294 7.75 5.37 7.32
CA ASP A 294 8.37 4.25 6.64
C ASP A 294 7.59 3.91 5.36
N PHE A 295 8.14 4.28 4.21
CA PHE A 295 7.64 3.97 2.87
C PHE A 295 8.43 2.83 2.21
N THR A 296 9.19 2.05 2.99
CA THR A 296 9.85 0.86 2.47
C THR A 296 8.80 -0.10 1.91
N VAL A 297 9.08 -0.59 0.70
CA VAL A 297 8.19 -1.54 0.04
C VAL A 297 8.15 -2.84 0.84
N THR A 298 6.95 -3.35 1.12
CA THR A 298 6.76 -4.64 1.79
C THR A 298 6.63 -5.79 0.79
N MET A 299 6.85 -7.03 1.24
CA MET A 299 6.64 -8.22 0.39
C MET A 299 5.23 -8.27 -0.21
N LYS A 300 4.21 -7.97 0.60
CA LYS A 300 2.80 -7.94 0.16
C LYS A 300 2.52 -6.76 -0.77
N GLY A 301 3.01 -5.56 -0.44
CA GLY A 301 2.84 -4.38 -1.29
C GLY A 301 3.47 -4.54 -2.67
N LEU A 302 4.68 -5.10 -2.74
CA LEU A 302 5.31 -5.43 -4.02
C LEU A 302 4.58 -6.55 -4.76
N GLU A 303 4.10 -7.57 -4.05
CA GLU A 303 3.30 -8.63 -4.66
C GLU A 303 2.04 -8.05 -5.33
N ASP A 304 1.30 -7.15 -4.67
CA ASP A 304 0.13 -6.52 -5.25
C ASP A 304 0.49 -5.60 -6.44
N GLN A 305 1.64 -4.92 -6.38
CA GLN A 305 2.15 -4.13 -7.50
C GLN A 305 2.51 -5.02 -8.70
N LEU A 306 3.25 -6.10 -8.48
CA LEU A 306 3.62 -7.06 -9.52
C LEU A 306 2.39 -7.74 -10.11
N LEU A 307 1.38 -8.04 -9.30
CA LEU A 307 0.11 -8.58 -9.78
C LEU A 307 -0.56 -7.61 -10.76
N GLY A 308 -0.58 -6.31 -10.44
CA GLY A 308 -1.06 -5.29 -11.37
C GLY A 308 -0.32 -5.33 -12.72
N ILE A 309 1.01 -5.47 -12.69
CA ILE A 309 1.84 -5.54 -13.90
C ILE A 309 1.56 -6.82 -14.71
N VAL A 310 1.41 -7.96 -14.05
CA VAL A 310 1.07 -9.25 -14.70
C VAL A 310 -0.28 -9.15 -15.40
N ILE A 311 -1.29 -8.62 -14.72
CA ILE A 311 -2.64 -8.50 -15.28
C ILE A 311 -2.67 -7.50 -16.44
N LEU A 312 -1.99 -6.36 -16.32
CA LEU A 312 -1.84 -5.40 -17.42
C LEU A 312 -1.26 -6.06 -18.68
N THR A 313 -0.30 -6.97 -18.50
CA THR A 313 0.42 -7.61 -19.61
C THR A 313 -0.34 -8.80 -20.22
N GLU A 314 -0.88 -9.69 -19.39
CA GLU A 314 -1.52 -10.93 -19.84
C GLU A 314 -3.02 -10.75 -20.13
N LYS A 315 -3.69 -9.79 -19.49
CA LYS A 315 -5.14 -9.55 -19.53
C LYS A 315 -5.46 -8.04 -19.52
N GLN A 316 -4.92 -7.31 -20.50
CA GLN A 316 -5.11 -5.86 -20.63
C GLN A 316 -6.59 -5.43 -20.59
N GLU A 317 -7.49 -6.19 -21.22
CA GLU A 317 -8.94 -5.90 -21.21
C GLU A 317 -9.52 -5.92 -19.80
N LEU A 318 -9.09 -6.87 -18.97
CA LEU A 318 -9.54 -7.01 -17.58
C LEU A 318 -9.07 -5.81 -16.72
N GLU A 319 -7.84 -5.33 -16.94
CA GLU A 319 -7.33 -4.16 -16.20
C GLU A 319 -7.99 -2.85 -16.66
N ALA A 320 -8.32 -2.74 -17.95
CA ALA A 320 -9.09 -1.62 -18.48
C ALA A 320 -10.52 -1.60 -17.90
N GLU A 321 -11.18 -2.77 -17.85
CA GLU A 321 -12.49 -2.92 -17.22
C GLU A 321 -12.45 -2.56 -15.73
N ARG A 322 -11.43 -3.03 -15.01
CA ARG A 322 -11.21 -2.70 -13.59
C ARG A 322 -11.02 -1.20 -13.37
N THR A 323 -10.18 -0.55 -14.18
CA THR A 323 -9.89 0.88 -14.03
C THR A 323 -11.15 1.71 -14.27
N LYS A 324 -11.90 1.37 -15.33
CA LYS A 324 -13.19 2.01 -15.62
C LYS A 324 -14.21 1.78 -14.50
N LEU A 325 -14.28 0.56 -13.97
CA LEU A 325 -15.15 0.24 -12.83
C LEU A 325 -14.78 1.07 -11.59
N LEU A 326 -13.49 1.24 -11.28
CA LEU A 326 -13.03 2.06 -10.16
C LEU A 326 -13.37 3.54 -10.34
N GLU A 327 -13.21 4.09 -11.54
CA GLU A 327 -13.62 5.45 -11.88
C GLU A 327 -15.14 5.63 -11.71
N GLU A 328 -15.93 4.69 -12.23
CA GLU A 328 -17.39 4.69 -12.11
C GLU A 328 -17.85 4.57 -10.65
N VAL A 329 -17.27 3.66 -9.87
CA VAL A 329 -17.59 3.50 -8.44
C VAL A 329 -17.24 4.77 -7.67
N THR A 330 -16.08 5.37 -7.94
CA THR A 330 -15.65 6.62 -7.30
C THR A 330 -16.58 7.78 -7.64
N ALA A 331 -16.93 7.95 -8.92
CA ALA A 331 -17.85 8.98 -9.38
C ALA A 331 -19.26 8.78 -8.81
N ASN A 332 -19.78 7.54 -8.83
CA ASN A 332 -21.10 7.20 -8.30
C ASN A 332 -21.18 7.40 -6.78
N THR A 333 -20.13 7.02 -6.03
CA THR A 333 -20.06 7.22 -4.58
C THR A 333 -20.09 8.71 -4.22
N ARG A 334 -19.32 9.54 -4.93
CA ARG A 334 -19.39 11.00 -4.81
C ARG A 334 -20.79 11.52 -5.15
N LYS A 335 -21.41 10.99 -6.21
CA LYS A 335 -22.75 11.41 -6.64
C LYS A 335 -23.83 11.11 -5.60
N VAL A 336 -23.77 9.97 -4.92
CA VAL A 336 -24.70 9.66 -3.82
C VAL A 336 -24.62 10.74 -2.74
N LYS A 337 -23.41 11.10 -2.32
CA LYS A 337 -23.19 12.14 -1.30
C LYS A 337 -23.70 13.51 -1.76
N GLU A 338 -23.39 13.92 -2.98
CA GLU A 338 -23.89 15.18 -3.55
C GLU A 338 -25.42 15.24 -3.59
N LEU A 339 -26.07 14.13 -3.95
CA LEU A 339 -27.53 14.04 -4.00
C LEU A 339 -28.14 14.14 -2.58
N GLU A 340 -27.52 13.50 -1.59
CA GLU A 340 -27.93 13.59 -0.18
C GLU A 340 -27.76 15.01 0.38
N ASP A 341 -26.61 15.64 0.13
CA ASP A 341 -26.33 17.02 0.54
C ASP A 341 -27.28 18.02 -0.14
N SER A 342 -27.55 17.83 -1.44
CA SER A 342 -28.51 18.67 -2.18
C SER A 342 -29.94 18.52 -1.66
N LEU A 343 -30.34 17.29 -1.30
CA LEU A 343 -31.65 17.01 -0.69
C LEU A 343 -31.78 17.76 0.65
N LEU A 344 -30.77 17.66 1.52
CA LEU A 344 -30.72 18.32 2.82
C LEU A 344 -30.74 19.84 2.69
N GLN A 345 -29.93 20.39 1.79
CA GLN A 345 -29.87 21.83 1.54
C GLN A 345 -31.23 22.37 1.10
N ARG A 346 -31.91 21.68 0.18
CA ARG A 346 -33.24 22.08 -0.31
C ARG A 346 -34.28 22.04 0.80
N LEU A 347 -34.35 20.95 1.57
CA LEU A 347 -35.26 20.82 2.71
C LEU A 347 -35.04 21.91 3.77
N THR A 348 -33.81 22.37 3.95
CA THR A 348 -33.46 23.44 4.91
C THR A 348 -33.75 24.84 4.35
N SER A 349 -33.63 25.03 3.04
CA SER A 349 -33.80 26.33 2.38
C SER A 349 -35.26 26.75 2.20
N THR A 350 -36.20 25.81 2.19
CA THR A 350 -37.63 26.08 1.99
C THR A 350 -38.24 26.64 3.28
N GLN A 351 -38.53 27.95 3.30
CA GLN A 351 -39.29 28.58 4.38
C GLN A 351 -40.79 28.54 4.04
N GLY A 352 -41.57 27.76 4.78
CA GLY A 352 -43.01 27.64 4.60
C GLY A 352 -43.53 26.20 4.61
N SER A 353 -44.77 25.99 4.14
CA SER A 353 -45.39 24.67 4.03
C SER A 353 -44.79 23.91 2.84
N LEU A 354 -44.05 22.84 3.15
CA LEU A 354 -43.43 21.92 2.18
C LEU A 354 -44.42 21.33 1.15
N VAL A 355 -45.71 21.30 1.50
CA VAL A 355 -46.79 20.74 0.69
C VAL A 355 -47.23 21.68 -0.44
N ASP A 356 -46.96 22.99 -0.29
CA ASP A 356 -47.39 24.00 -1.24
C ASP A 356 -46.34 24.26 -2.34
N ASP A 357 -45.13 23.70 -2.20
CA ASP A 357 -44.04 23.80 -3.17
C ASP A 357 -43.98 22.55 -4.07
N GLU A 358 -44.78 22.54 -5.15
CA GLU A 358 -44.81 21.47 -6.15
C GLU A 358 -43.45 21.26 -6.83
N SER A 359 -42.64 22.32 -6.93
CA SER A 359 -41.30 22.26 -7.54
C SER A 359 -40.33 21.45 -6.69
N LEU A 360 -40.43 21.59 -5.36
CA LEU A 360 -39.63 20.83 -4.41
C LEU A 360 -39.99 19.35 -4.44
N ILE A 361 -41.28 19.01 -4.52
CA ILE A 361 -41.75 17.62 -4.57
C ILE A 361 -41.20 16.90 -5.79
N GLU A 362 -41.23 17.55 -6.96
CA GLU A 362 -40.70 16.96 -8.18
C GLU A 362 -39.19 16.75 -8.11
N VAL A 363 -38.45 17.74 -7.59
CA VAL A 363 -37.00 17.63 -7.41
C VAL A 363 -36.65 16.52 -6.40
N LEU A 364 -37.36 16.41 -5.27
CA LEU A 364 -37.14 15.35 -4.28
C LEU A 364 -37.36 13.96 -4.90
N ARG A 365 -38.40 13.81 -5.74
CA ARG A 365 -38.70 12.57 -6.46
C ARG A 365 -37.58 12.20 -7.45
N VAL A 366 -37.11 13.17 -8.23
CA VAL A 366 -36.02 12.96 -9.20
C VAL A 366 -34.71 12.63 -8.47
N THR A 367 -34.33 13.38 -7.43
CA THR A 367 -33.12 13.14 -6.63
C THR A 367 -33.13 11.75 -6.01
N LYS A 368 -34.27 11.31 -5.45
CA LYS A 368 -34.40 9.98 -4.87
C LYS A 368 -34.28 8.86 -5.90
N THR A 369 -35.04 8.96 -6.99
CA THR A 369 -34.99 7.95 -8.06
C THR A 369 -33.57 7.81 -8.60
N THR A 370 -32.89 8.94 -8.79
CA THR A 370 -31.48 8.98 -9.20
C THR A 370 -30.57 8.33 -8.15
N ALA A 371 -30.77 8.61 -6.86
CA ALA A 371 -29.97 8.02 -5.79
C ALA A 371 -30.17 6.49 -5.68
N GLU A 372 -31.40 6.00 -5.85
CA GLU A 372 -31.71 4.56 -5.89
C GLU A 372 -31.05 3.87 -7.09
N ASP A 373 -31.09 4.49 -8.26
CA ASP A 373 -30.43 3.97 -9.46
C ASP A 373 -28.91 3.94 -9.31
N VAL A 374 -28.31 4.98 -8.73
CA VAL A 374 -26.86 5.02 -8.44
C VAL A 374 -26.48 3.96 -7.40
N ARG A 375 -27.27 3.77 -6.34
CA ARG A 375 -27.05 2.70 -5.35
C ARG A 375 -27.14 1.32 -5.99
N ARG A 376 -28.11 1.08 -6.87
CA ARG A 376 -28.21 -0.18 -7.62
C ARG A 376 -26.98 -0.42 -8.49
N LYS A 377 -26.48 0.62 -9.18
CA LYS A 377 -25.23 0.55 -9.94
C LYS A 377 -24.02 0.21 -9.07
N LEU A 378 -23.93 0.79 -7.87
CA LEU A 378 -22.87 0.47 -6.90
C LEU A 378 -22.92 -1.00 -6.44
N THR A 379 -24.11 -1.56 -6.21
CA THR A 379 -24.26 -2.99 -5.88
C THR A 379 -23.81 -3.89 -7.03
N ILE A 380 -24.23 -3.59 -8.27
CA ILE A 380 -23.80 -4.35 -9.45
C ILE A 380 -22.28 -4.23 -9.65
N ALA A 381 -21.73 -3.04 -9.41
CA ALA A 381 -20.29 -2.80 -9.49
C ALA A 381 -19.51 -3.63 -8.46
N ALA A 382 -20.02 -3.77 -7.23
CA ALA A 382 -19.39 -4.60 -6.20
C ALA A 382 -19.34 -6.09 -6.59
N ASP A 383 -20.42 -6.63 -7.15
CA ASP A 383 -20.43 -8.02 -7.65
C ASP A 383 -19.47 -8.21 -8.84
N THR A 384 -19.33 -7.19 -9.68
CA THR A 384 -18.43 -7.19 -10.84
C THR A 384 -16.97 -7.10 -10.38
N GLU A 385 -16.69 -6.26 -9.39
CA GLU A 385 -15.38 -6.14 -8.75
C GLU A 385 -14.92 -7.48 -8.16
N LEU A 386 -15.82 -8.22 -7.51
CA LEU A 386 -15.51 -9.55 -6.97
C LEU A 386 -15.11 -10.54 -8.07
N LYS A 387 -15.81 -10.55 -9.21
CA LYS A 387 -15.48 -11.40 -10.35
C LYS A 387 -14.12 -11.03 -10.95
N ILE A 388 -13.87 -9.73 -11.14
CA ILE A 388 -12.57 -9.22 -11.63
C ILE A 388 -11.45 -9.62 -10.67
N ASN A 389 -11.65 -9.43 -9.36
CA ASN A 389 -10.65 -9.80 -8.36
C ASN A 389 -10.37 -11.31 -8.38
N THR A 390 -11.40 -12.15 -8.48
CA THR A 390 -11.22 -13.60 -8.57
C THR A 390 -10.36 -13.99 -9.79
N ALA A 391 -10.61 -13.38 -10.95
CA ALA A 391 -9.80 -13.63 -12.14
C ALA A 391 -8.35 -13.12 -12.00
N ARG A 392 -8.12 -12.02 -11.25
CA ARG A 392 -6.78 -11.51 -10.96
C ARG A 392 -6.01 -12.44 -10.03
N GLU A 393 -6.69 -12.98 -9.01
CA GLU A 393 -6.09 -13.88 -8.02
C GLU A 393 -5.49 -15.15 -8.65
N GLU A 394 -6.00 -15.62 -9.79
CA GLU A 394 -5.40 -16.75 -10.53
C GLU A 394 -3.93 -16.52 -10.89
N TYR A 395 -3.53 -15.27 -11.15
CA TYR A 395 -2.17 -14.89 -11.55
C TYR A 395 -1.27 -14.52 -10.36
N ARG A 396 -1.81 -14.43 -9.13
CA ARG A 396 -1.05 -14.10 -7.91
C ARG A 396 0.22 -14.95 -7.71
N PRO A 397 0.28 -16.26 -8.05
CA PRO A 397 1.50 -17.04 -7.90
C PRO A 397 2.72 -16.44 -8.62
N ILE A 398 2.54 -15.79 -9.78
CA ILE A 398 3.62 -15.12 -10.52
C ILE A 398 4.15 -13.93 -9.72
N ALA A 399 3.23 -13.10 -9.22
CA ALA A 399 3.57 -11.91 -8.44
C ALA A 399 4.24 -12.28 -7.11
N SER A 400 3.74 -13.31 -6.43
CA SER A 400 4.31 -13.81 -5.17
C SER A 400 5.72 -14.39 -5.38
N ARG A 401 5.95 -15.06 -6.52
CA ARG A 401 7.30 -15.47 -6.91
C ARG A 401 8.21 -14.27 -7.16
N GLY A 402 7.75 -13.29 -7.94
CA GLY A 402 8.52 -12.08 -8.22
C GLY A 402 8.90 -11.30 -6.96
N SER A 403 7.97 -11.14 -6.02
CA SER A 403 8.23 -10.50 -4.73
C SER A 403 9.33 -11.24 -3.95
N THR A 404 9.22 -12.57 -3.85
CA THR A 404 10.24 -13.41 -3.19
C THR A 404 11.63 -13.26 -3.81
N LEU A 405 11.71 -13.22 -5.15
CA LEU A 405 12.95 -13.02 -5.89
C LEU A 405 13.56 -11.64 -5.63
N TYR A 406 12.76 -10.57 -5.70
CA TYR A 406 13.24 -9.22 -5.46
C TYR A 406 13.82 -9.06 -4.06
N PHE A 407 13.08 -9.48 -3.03
CA PHE A 407 13.55 -9.35 -1.65
C PHE A 407 14.79 -10.22 -1.38
N LEU A 408 14.90 -11.41 -2.00
CA LEU A 408 16.14 -12.17 -1.93
C LEU A 408 17.34 -11.39 -2.49
N ILE A 409 17.19 -10.74 -3.65
CA ILE A 409 18.27 -9.95 -4.26
C ILE A 409 18.63 -8.75 -3.38
N VAL A 410 17.63 -8.04 -2.85
CA VAL A 410 17.86 -6.92 -1.93
C VAL A 410 18.57 -7.39 -0.67
N GLU A 411 18.22 -8.55 -0.12
CA GLU A 411 18.88 -9.13 1.04
C GLU A 411 20.35 -9.51 0.76
N MET A 412 20.73 -9.79 -0.49
CA MET A 412 22.14 -10.01 -0.84
C MET A 412 23.01 -8.76 -0.61
N SER A 413 22.43 -7.56 -0.63
CA SER A 413 23.15 -6.33 -0.26
C SER A 413 23.68 -6.34 1.17
N MET A 414 23.07 -7.15 2.04
CA MET A 414 23.62 -7.38 3.37
C MET A 414 24.91 -8.18 3.24
N VAL A 415 24.95 -9.30 2.51
CA VAL A 415 26.17 -10.12 2.35
C VAL A 415 27.36 -9.29 1.85
N ASN A 416 27.11 -8.41 0.89
CA ASN A 416 28.09 -7.44 0.42
C ASN A 416 27.40 -6.15 -0.02
N VAL A 417 27.87 -5.02 0.50
CA VAL A 417 27.33 -3.68 0.21
C VAL A 417 27.32 -3.38 -1.30
N MET A 418 28.17 -4.02 -2.10
CA MET A 418 28.20 -3.88 -3.55
C MET A 418 27.00 -4.51 -4.28
N TYR A 419 26.25 -5.42 -3.66
CA TYR A 419 25.11 -6.11 -4.26
C TYR A 419 23.83 -5.29 -4.17
N GLN A 420 23.90 -4.03 -4.61
CA GLN A 420 22.73 -3.16 -4.70
C GLN A 420 21.97 -3.43 -5.99
N THR A 421 20.64 -3.50 -5.90
CA THR A 421 19.76 -3.64 -7.06
C THR A 421 18.54 -2.74 -6.87
N SER A 422 18.23 -1.95 -7.89
CA SER A 422 17.06 -1.08 -7.85
C SER A 422 15.78 -1.86 -8.20
N LEU A 423 14.65 -1.43 -7.65
CA LEU A 423 13.34 -2.00 -8.01
C LEU A 423 13.06 -1.83 -9.52
N ARG A 424 13.43 -0.68 -10.11
CA ARG A 424 13.27 -0.42 -11.55
C ARG A 424 13.99 -1.47 -12.41
N GLN A 425 15.22 -1.80 -12.07
CA GLN A 425 16.01 -2.83 -12.78
C GLN A 425 15.34 -4.21 -12.68
N PHE A 426 14.87 -4.57 -11.50
CA PHE A 426 14.13 -5.82 -11.31
C PHE A 426 12.82 -5.87 -12.11
N LEU A 427 12.03 -4.79 -12.09
CA LEU A 427 10.78 -4.68 -12.86
C LEU A 427 11.03 -4.80 -14.37
N GLY A 428 12.15 -4.25 -14.87
CA GLY A 428 12.59 -4.45 -16.25
C GLY A 428 12.78 -5.93 -16.60
N ARG A 429 13.52 -6.67 -15.75
CA ARG A 429 13.71 -8.13 -15.92
C ARG A 429 12.42 -8.92 -15.78
N PHE A 430 11.55 -8.52 -14.86
CA PHE A 430 10.25 -9.14 -14.67
C PHE A 430 9.40 -9.04 -15.95
N ASN A 431 9.33 -7.86 -16.56
CA ASN A 431 8.61 -7.65 -17.83
C ASN A 431 9.21 -8.45 -18.99
N ILE A 432 10.54 -8.46 -19.13
CA ILE A 432 11.24 -9.26 -20.14
C ILE A 432 10.94 -10.76 -19.97
N SER A 433 10.94 -11.23 -18.72
CA SER A 433 10.65 -12.63 -18.38
C SER A 433 9.24 -13.03 -18.79
N MET A 434 8.23 -12.20 -18.52
CA MET A 434 6.86 -12.46 -18.97
C MET A 434 6.76 -12.49 -20.50
N ALA A 435 7.42 -11.56 -21.19
CA ALA A 435 7.37 -11.47 -22.65
C ALA A 435 8.05 -12.66 -23.35
N ARG A 436 9.17 -13.14 -22.80
CA ARG A 436 10.00 -14.21 -23.38
C ARG A 436 9.59 -15.63 -22.94
N ALA A 437 8.90 -15.78 -21.82
CA ALA A 437 8.40 -17.08 -21.37
C ALA A 437 7.52 -17.74 -22.43
N GLU A 438 7.52 -19.08 -22.49
CA GLU A 438 6.73 -19.85 -23.45
C GLU A 438 5.23 -19.58 -23.30
N LYS A 439 4.59 -19.17 -24.40
CA LYS A 439 3.14 -18.86 -24.43
C LYS A 439 2.31 -20.14 -24.38
N SER A 440 1.17 -20.10 -23.69
CA SER A 440 0.24 -21.22 -23.62
C SER A 440 -1.21 -20.72 -23.63
N LEU A 441 -2.11 -21.50 -24.23
CA LEU A 441 -3.55 -21.23 -24.22
C LEU A 441 -4.21 -21.56 -22.87
N MET A 442 -3.58 -22.44 -22.07
CA MET A 442 -4.06 -22.78 -20.73
C MET A 442 -3.42 -21.85 -19.71
N THR A 443 -4.23 -21.09 -18.98
CA THR A 443 -3.77 -20.11 -17.98
C THR A 443 -2.81 -20.75 -16.96
N GLN A 444 -3.16 -21.91 -16.42
CA GLN A 444 -2.34 -22.61 -15.42
C GLN A 444 -0.98 -23.03 -15.98
N LYS A 445 -0.92 -23.52 -17.23
CA LYS A 445 0.35 -23.86 -17.89
C LYS A 445 1.18 -22.60 -18.18
N ARG A 446 0.53 -21.52 -18.62
CA ARG A 446 1.18 -20.22 -18.84
C ARG A 446 1.81 -19.68 -17.55
N ILE A 447 1.10 -19.76 -16.42
CA ILE A 447 1.60 -19.34 -15.11
C ILE A 447 2.88 -20.10 -14.74
N VAL A 448 2.90 -21.42 -14.88
CA VAL A 448 4.08 -22.25 -14.57
C VAL A 448 5.26 -21.87 -15.47
N ASN A 449 5.03 -21.74 -16.78
CA ASN A 449 6.07 -21.35 -17.73
C ASN A 449 6.70 -19.99 -17.38
N ILE A 450 5.87 -19.00 -16.99
CA ILE A 450 6.37 -17.68 -16.58
C ILE A 450 7.20 -17.80 -15.30
N ILE A 451 6.71 -18.53 -14.28
CA ILE A 451 7.40 -18.71 -13.01
C ILE A 451 8.77 -19.36 -13.21
N GLU A 452 8.85 -20.41 -14.02
CA GLU A 452 10.09 -21.13 -14.30
C GLU A 452 11.09 -20.25 -15.04
N TYR A 453 10.65 -19.57 -16.11
CA TYR A 453 11.50 -18.67 -16.88
C TYR A 453 11.99 -17.50 -16.03
N LEU A 454 11.08 -16.84 -15.31
CA LEU A 454 11.39 -15.70 -14.44
C LEU A 454 12.43 -16.08 -13.37
N THR A 455 12.24 -17.24 -12.72
CA THR A 455 13.15 -17.69 -11.67
C THR A 455 14.55 -17.92 -12.21
N LEU A 456 14.67 -18.55 -13.39
CA LEU A 456 15.96 -18.82 -14.02
C LEU A 456 16.63 -17.55 -14.56
N ASP A 457 15.87 -16.67 -15.21
CA ASP A 457 16.36 -15.41 -15.78
C ASP A 457 16.94 -14.51 -14.70
N VAL A 458 16.15 -14.29 -13.63
CA VAL A 458 16.55 -13.47 -12.50
C VAL A 458 17.75 -14.08 -11.78
N PHE A 459 17.75 -15.40 -11.56
CA PHE A 459 18.89 -16.10 -10.96
C PHE A 459 20.19 -15.86 -11.74
N ARG A 460 20.18 -16.10 -13.06
CA ARG A 460 21.36 -15.91 -13.92
C ARG A 460 21.81 -14.45 -13.94
N TYR A 461 20.85 -13.53 -14.04
CA TYR A 461 21.12 -12.09 -14.07
C TYR A 461 21.80 -11.62 -12.78
N THR A 462 21.28 -12.03 -11.62
CA THR A 462 21.86 -11.68 -10.31
C THR A 462 23.18 -12.39 -10.07
N ALA A 463 23.27 -13.70 -10.31
CA ALA A 463 24.48 -14.48 -10.06
C ALA A 463 25.69 -13.96 -10.85
N ARG A 464 25.47 -13.40 -12.05
CA ARG A 464 26.52 -12.75 -12.86
C ARG A 464 27.18 -11.55 -12.15
N GLY A 465 26.45 -10.84 -11.31
CA GLY A 465 26.95 -9.69 -10.54
C GLY A 465 27.58 -10.04 -9.19
N LEU A 466 27.54 -11.31 -8.77
CA LEU A 466 28.06 -11.76 -7.49
C LEU A 466 29.49 -12.32 -7.61
N TYR A 467 30.23 -12.28 -6.51
CA TYR A 467 31.49 -13.01 -6.40
C TYR A 467 31.24 -14.51 -6.34
N GLU A 468 32.19 -15.30 -6.84
CA GLU A 468 32.05 -16.76 -6.92
C GLU A 468 31.71 -17.40 -5.57
N ARG A 469 32.33 -16.92 -4.49
CA ARG A 469 32.08 -17.39 -3.12
C ARG A 469 30.63 -17.18 -2.63
N ASP A 470 29.95 -16.17 -3.17
CA ASP A 470 28.64 -15.72 -2.72
C ASP A 470 27.50 -16.30 -3.59
N LYS A 471 27.83 -16.88 -4.76
CA LYS A 471 26.86 -17.50 -5.68
C LYS A 471 26.14 -18.70 -5.06
N PHE A 472 26.88 -19.57 -4.37
CA PHE A 472 26.28 -20.74 -3.72
C PHE A 472 25.25 -20.33 -2.65
N THR A 473 25.58 -19.31 -1.86
CA THR A 473 24.68 -18.72 -0.87
C THR A 473 23.40 -18.22 -1.52
N LEU A 474 23.48 -17.47 -2.64
CA LEU A 474 22.29 -17.05 -3.39
C LEU A 474 21.43 -18.25 -3.80
N THR A 475 22.03 -19.28 -4.40
CA THR A 475 21.29 -20.45 -4.91
C THR A 475 20.62 -21.23 -3.77
N LEU A 476 21.33 -21.46 -2.67
CA LEU A 476 20.77 -22.14 -1.51
C LEU A 476 19.60 -21.35 -0.92
N LEU A 477 19.78 -20.04 -0.70
CA LEU A 477 18.73 -19.17 -0.17
C LEU A 477 17.51 -19.10 -1.08
N LEU A 478 17.73 -19.05 -2.40
CA LEU A 478 16.66 -19.12 -3.39
C LEU A 478 15.84 -20.40 -3.22
N SER A 479 16.50 -21.56 -3.17
CA SER A 479 15.83 -22.84 -3.01
C SER A 479 15.04 -22.94 -1.69
N LEU A 480 15.61 -22.44 -0.58
CA LEU A 480 14.97 -22.48 0.74
C LEU A 480 13.77 -21.54 0.81
N LYS A 481 13.88 -20.29 0.33
CA LYS A 481 12.76 -19.34 0.31
C LYS A 481 11.60 -19.85 -0.54
N ILE A 482 11.89 -20.46 -1.70
CA ILE A 482 10.88 -21.08 -2.55
C ILE A 482 10.19 -22.24 -1.84
N ALA A 483 10.95 -23.12 -1.18
CA ALA A 483 10.39 -24.25 -0.46
C ALA A 483 9.56 -23.83 0.77
N LEU A 484 9.97 -22.76 1.46
CA LEU A 484 9.19 -22.13 2.54
C LEU A 484 7.86 -21.55 2.03
N GLN A 485 7.89 -20.83 0.90
CA GLN A 485 6.68 -20.27 0.27
C GLN A 485 5.71 -21.39 -0.13
N GLN A 486 6.23 -22.50 -0.66
CA GLN A 486 5.45 -23.69 -1.02
C GLN A 486 5.02 -24.54 0.19
N ARG A 487 5.41 -24.17 1.41
CA ARG A 487 5.19 -24.92 2.66
C ARG A 487 5.74 -26.36 2.62
N LYS A 488 6.76 -26.61 1.81
CA LYS A 488 7.49 -27.88 1.79
C LYS A 488 8.42 -28.02 2.99
N ILE A 489 8.92 -26.90 3.49
CA ILE A 489 9.73 -26.82 4.71
C ILE A 489 8.91 -26.16 5.80
N ARG A 490 8.90 -26.73 7.00
CA ARG A 490 8.28 -26.09 8.17
C ARG A 490 9.16 -24.94 8.67
N PRO A 491 8.59 -23.81 9.11
CA PRO A 491 9.36 -22.71 9.69
C PRO A 491 10.28 -23.14 10.83
N GLU A 492 9.87 -24.13 11.64
CA GLU A 492 10.68 -24.71 12.72
C GLU A 492 11.91 -25.47 12.19
N GLU A 493 11.75 -26.27 11.13
CA GLU A 493 12.85 -26.99 10.48
C GLU A 493 13.84 -26.01 9.85
N PHE A 494 13.34 -24.97 9.17
CA PHE A 494 14.19 -23.90 8.65
C PHE A 494 14.90 -23.13 9.76
N GLN A 495 14.21 -22.85 10.87
CA GLN A 495 14.82 -22.21 12.02
C GLN A 495 15.94 -23.07 12.59
N ILE A 496 15.77 -24.38 12.74
CA ILE A 496 16.85 -25.28 13.22
C ILE A 496 17.99 -25.38 12.21
N PHE A 497 17.69 -25.41 10.90
CA PHE A 497 18.72 -25.38 9.86
C PHE A 497 19.59 -24.12 9.95
N ILE A 498 19.00 -22.97 10.27
CA ILE A 498 19.66 -21.66 10.29
C ILE A 498 20.20 -21.27 11.68
N LYS A 499 19.49 -21.64 12.74
CA LYS A 499 19.67 -21.20 14.12
C LYS A 499 19.58 -22.37 15.08
N GLY A 500 20.59 -22.55 15.91
CA GLY A 500 20.51 -23.39 17.10
C GLY A 500 19.63 -22.85 18.24
N LYS A 501 18.67 -21.94 17.96
CA LYS A 501 17.80 -21.29 18.98
C LYS A 501 16.55 -20.63 18.37
N SER A 502 15.46 -20.59 19.14
CA SER A 502 14.29 -19.72 18.94
C SER A 502 14.62 -18.24 19.18
N PRO A 503 14.34 -17.30 18.25
CA PRO A 503 14.54 -15.87 18.48
C PRO A 503 13.38 -15.24 19.27
N GLN A 504 13.69 -14.26 20.11
CA GLN A 504 12.67 -13.37 20.69
C GLN A 504 12.41 -12.12 19.83
N SER A 505 13.17 -11.90 18.73
CA SER A 505 12.88 -10.86 17.73
C SER A 505 13.42 -11.19 16.33
N MET A 506 12.81 -10.63 15.28
CA MET A 506 13.27 -10.77 13.89
C MET A 506 14.64 -10.13 13.63
N THR A 507 15.04 -9.11 14.40
CA THR A 507 16.31 -8.40 14.16
C THR A 507 17.53 -9.25 14.53
N GLU A 508 17.42 -10.12 15.54
CA GLU A 508 18.48 -11.08 15.91
C GLU A 508 18.69 -12.17 14.86
N VAL A 509 17.65 -12.51 14.10
CA VAL A 509 17.71 -13.46 12.98
C VAL A 509 18.63 -12.97 11.87
N PHE A 510 18.56 -11.66 11.60
CA PHE A 510 19.26 -11.03 10.48
C PHE A 510 20.75 -10.79 10.79
N ILE A 511 21.11 -10.47 12.02
CA ILE A 511 22.54 -10.34 12.42
C ILE A 511 23.23 -11.71 12.47
N PHE A 512 22.52 -12.77 12.90
CA PHE A 512 23.05 -14.14 12.90
C PHE A 512 23.23 -14.72 11.48
N PHE A 513 22.47 -14.19 10.51
CA PHE A 513 22.58 -14.55 9.10
C PHE A 513 23.95 -14.21 8.49
N TYR A 514 24.68 -13.27 9.09
CA TYR A 514 26.01 -12.84 8.64
C TYR A 514 27.15 -13.73 9.15
N LEU A 515 26.93 -14.54 10.20
CA LEU A 515 27.93 -15.41 10.83
C LEU A 515 27.82 -16.88 10.37
N LEU A 516 27.24 -17.11 9.19
CA LEU A 516 26.55 -18.36 8.84
C LEU A 516 27.42 -19.43 8.15
N LEU A 517 28.73 -19.41 8.37
CA LEU A 517 29.60 -20.56 8.07
C LEU A 517 30.42 -21.05 9.28
N GLU A 518 30.37 -20.35 10.41
CA GLU A 518 31.14 -20.73 11.62
C GLU A 518 30.26 -20.97 12.86
N THR A 519 28.96 -20.65 12.81
CA THR A 519 28.06 -20.87 13.96
C THR A 519 27.24 -22.15 13.83
N SER A 520 27.56 -23.05 14.74
CA SER A 520 27.01 -24.38 14.91
C SER A 520 25.67 -24.34 15.67
N GLY A 521 24.70 -25.12 15.22
CA GLY A 521 23.31 -25.18 15.71
C GLY A 521 23.11 -25.63 17.17
N GLY A 522 24.18 -25.80 17.93
CA GLY A 522 24.16 -26.12 19.35
C GLY A 522 24.87 -25.09 20.23
N ALA A 523 25.43 -24.01 19.67
CA ALA A 523 26.35 -23.10 20.39
C ALA A 523 25.66 -22.31 21.52
N ALA A 524 24.32 -22.33 21.55
CA ALA A 524 23.50 -21.68 22.57
C ALA A 524 23.09 -22.61 23.73
N LEU A 525 23.39 -23.91 23.65
CA LEU A 525 23.08 -24.90 24.69
C LEU A 525 24.31 -25.14 25.56
N ASP A 526 24.12 -25.12 26.88
CA ASP A 526 25.16 -25.51 27.82
C ASP A 526 25.25 -27.05 27.86
N LEU A 527 26.45 -27.59 27.69
CA LEU A 527 26.73 -29.02 27.77
C LEU A 527 26.29 -29.64 29.09
N ASN A 528 26.25 -28.84 30.16
CA ASN A 528 25.84 -29.27 31.50
C ASN A 528 24.31 -29.30 31.70
N ALA A 529 23.53 -28.73 30.76
CA ALA A 529 22.08 -28.63 30.83
C ALA A 529 21.34 -29.65 29.93
N VAL A 530 22.08 -30.48 29.19
CA VAL A 530 21.55 -31.45 28.22
C VAL A 530 21.94 -32.89 28.58
N GLU A 531 21.32 -33.88 27.93
CA GLU A 531 21.69 -35.29 28.12
C GLU A 531 23.19 -35.49 27.87
N PRO A 532 23.91 -36.24 28.74
CA PRO A 532 25.34 -36.41 28.60
C PRO A 532 25.67 -37.15 27.32
N LYS A 533 26.71 -36.68 26.61
CA LYS A 533 27.16 -37.31 25.37
C LYS A 533 27.45 -38.80 25.59
N PRO A 534 26.95 -39.70 24.73
CA PRO A 534 27.04 -41.13 24.97
C PRO A 534 28.46 -41.68 24.76
N LYS A 535 29.29 -40.99 23.96
CA LYS A 535 30.62 -41.46 23.52
C LYS A 535 31.62 -40.32 23.38
N LYS A 536 32.90 -40.64 23.52
CA LYS A 536 34.02 -39.67 23.43
C LYS A 536 34.38 -39.24 22.01
N TRP A 537 34.02 -40.03 21.00
CA TRP A 537 34.33 -39.73 19.60
C TRP A 537 33.37 -38.70 18.98
N ILE A 538 32.19 -38.52 19.59
CA ILE A 538 31.25 -37.46 19.21
C ILE A 538 31.74 -36.16 19.83
N GLN A 539 31.94 -35.14 19.00
CA GLN A 539 32.35 -33.82 19.45
C GLN A 539 31.21 -33.15 20.22
N ASP A 540 31.58 -32.32 21.19
CA ASP A 540 30.62 -31.59 22.04
C ASP A 540 29.66 -30.75 21.20
N MET A 541 30.19 -30.06 20.19
CA MET A 541 29.42 -29.22 19.27
C MET A 541 28.40 -30.02 18.46
N THR A 542 28.82 -31.16 17.92
CA THR A 542 27.98 -32.10 17.16
C THR A 542 26.84 -32.62 18.04
N TRP A 543 27.14 -32.98 19.30
CA TRP A 543 26.12 -33.46 20.22
C TRP A 543 25.06 -32.40 20.52
N LEU A 544 25.47 -31.14 20.75
CA LEU A 544 24.52 -30.05 20.96
C LEU A 544 23.63 -29.79 19.73
N ASN A 545 24.18 -29.90 18.52
CA ASN A 545 23.39 -29.81 17.28
C ASN A 545 22.34 -30.94 17.20
N LEU A 546 22.72 -32.17 17.56
CA LEU A 546 21.80 -33.32 17.54
C LEU A 546 20.70 -33.18 18.61
N VAL A 547 21.03 -32.61 19.78
CA VAL A 547 20.03 -32.31 20.81
C VAL A 547 19.02 -31.30 20.29
N GLU A 548 19.47 -30.23 19.63
CA GLU A 548 18.54 -29.25 19.03
C GLU A 548 17.69 -29.89 17.93
N LEU A 549 18.31 -30.72 17.07
CA LEU A 549 17.62 -31.46 16.02
C LEU A 549 16.54 -32.40 16.58
N SER A 550 16.78 -33.03 17.73
CA SER A 550 15.85 -33.96 18.39
C SER A 550 14.55 -33.33 18.88
N ARG A 551 14.48 -31.98 18.90
CA ARG A 551 13.23 -31.26 19.19
C ARG A 551 12.20 -31.43 18.07
N LEU A 552 12.65 -31.72 16.86
CA LEU A 552 11.75 -32.02 15.74
C LEU A 552 11.10 -33.39 15.93
N PRO A 553 9.79 -33.54 15.67
CA PRO A 553 9.10 -34.82 15.80
C PRO A 553 9.76 -35.97 15.01
N THR A 554 10.34 -35.65 13.85
CA THR A 554 11.01 -36.60 12.97
C THR A 554 12.30 -37.17 13.60
N PHE A 555 12.96 -36.42 14.48
CA PHE A 555 14.26 -36.76 15.06
C PHE A 555 14.19 -37.03 16.58
N HIS A 556 13.00 -37.16 17.16
CA HIS A 556 12.82 -37.31 18.61
C HIS A 556 13.58 -38.51 19.20
N SER A 557 13.65 -39.63 18.47
CA SER A 557 14.36 -40.84 18.89
C SER A 557 15.87 -40.82 18.60
N LEU A 558 16.38 -39.77 17.92
CA LEU A 558 17.74 -39.75 17.39
C LEU A 558 18.78 -39.96 18.47
N LEU A 559 18.71 -39.21 19.58
CA LEU A 559 19.70 -39.30 20.67
C LEU A 559 19.77 -40.71 21.27
N GLN A 560 18.61 -41.36 21.45
CA GLN A 560 18.52 -42.72 21.96
C GLN A 560 19.10 -43.72 20.94
N GLN A 561 18.76 -43.59 19.65
CA GLN A 561 19.26 -44.46 18.60
C GLN A 561 20.78 -44.36 18.44
N VAL A 562 21.34 -43.15 18.50
CA VAL A 562 22.80 -42.93 18.48
C VAL A 562 23.49 -43.56 19.69
N ALA A 563 22.87 -43.49 20.88
CA ALA A 563 23.42 -44.10 22.08
C ALA A 563 23.43 -45.64 22.02
N HIS A 564 22.40 -46.26 21.44
CA HIS A 564 22.27 -47.72 21.32
C HIS A 564 23.04 -48.30 20.11
N GLY A 565 23.05 -47.58 18.97
CA GLY A 565 23.58 -47.99 17.68
C GLY A 565 25.01 -47.55 17.36
N ASP A 566 25.86 -47.38 18.39
CA ASP A 566 27.20 -46.76 18.31
C ASP A 566 28.05 -47.23 17.11
N ARG A 567 28.15 -48.54 16.85
CA ARG A 567 28.99 -49.07 15.76
C ARG A 567 28.51 -48.65 14.37
N VAL A 568 27.19 -48.61 14.16
CA VAL A 568 26.59 -48.33 12.85
C VAL A 568 26.68 -46.83 12.56
N TRP A 569 26.36 -45.99 13.55
CA TRP A 569 26.49 -44.54 13.45
C TRP A 569 27.94 -44.09 13.31
N LYS A 570 28.88 -44.73 14.02
CA LYS A 570 30.30 -44.46 13.84
C LYS A 570 30.79 -44.84 12.45
N HIS A 571 30.37 -45.99 11.91
CA HIS A 571 30.73 -46.40 10.56
C HIS A 571 30.19 -45.44 9.49
N TRP A 572 28.95 -44.96 9.65
CA TRP A 572 28.37 -43.95 8.77
C TRP A 572 29.15 -42.63 8.85
N TYR A 573 29.47 -42.16 10.06
CA TYR A 573 30.24 -40.93 10.29
C TYR A 573 31.67 -41.01 9.74
N ASP A 574 32.34 -42.15 9.89
CA ASP A 574 33.71 -42.38 9.40
C ASP A 574 33.78 -42.61 7.86
N SER A 575 32.64 -42.58 7.15
CA SER A 575 32.58 -42.68 5.69
C SER A 575 33.10 -41.41 5.00
N ASP A 576 33.74 -41.55 3.84
CA ASP A 576 34.25 -40.40 3.05
C ASP A 576 33.13 -39.48 2.51
N ALA A 577 31.94 -40.05 2.28
CA ALA A 577 30.77 -39.35 1.75
C ALA A 577 29.47 -39.84 2.44
N PRO A 578 29.26 -39.47 3.72
CA PRO A 578 28.12 -39.93 4.51
C PRO A 578 26.77 -39.53 3.91
N GLU A 579 26.71 -38.46 3.12
CA GLU A 579 25.50 -38.01 2.44
C GLU A 579 25.05 -38.92 1.28
N GLU A 580 25.94 -39.76 0.74
CA GLU A 580 25.66 -40.73 -0.32
C GLU A 580 25.41 -42.15 0.23
N VAL A 581 25.78 -42.42 1.48
CA VAL A 581 25.58 -43.72 2.14
C VAL A 581 24.21 -43.75 2.82
N PRO A 582 23.53 -44.91 2.85
CA PRO A 582 22.31 -45.08 3.63
C PRO A 582 22.48 -44.66 5.10
N ILE A 583 21.57 -43.82 5.59
CA ILE A 583 21.55 -43.30 6.96
C ILE A 583 20.96 -44.37 7.90
N PRO A 584 21.64 -44.70 9.02
CA PRO A 584 21.21 -45.75 9.94
C PRO A 584 19.79 -45.58 10.53
N ASP A 585 19.28 -46.64 11.16
CA ASP A 585 18.08 -46.64 12.02
C ASP A 585 16.79 -46.07 11.39
N GLY A 586 16.65 -46.20 10.07
CA GLY A 586 15.43 -45.85 9.32
C GLY A 586 15.38 -44.43 8.80
N TYR A 587 16.44 -43.65 9.01
CA TYR A 587 16.57 -42.28 8.49
C TYR A 587 16.87 -42.22 6.97
N ASP A 588 17.01 -43.36 6.31
CA ASP A 588 17.02 -43.46 4.84
C ASP A 588 15.76 -42.93 4.16
N LYS A 589 14.63 -42.95 4.88
CA LYS A 589 13.32 -42.53 4.35
C LYS A 589 13.04 -41.04 4.54
N LEU A 590 14.00 -40.29 5.07
CA LEU A 590 13.89 -38.85 5.26
C LEU A 590 13.77 -38.13 3.91
N ASP A 591 13.03 -37.03 3.90
CA ASP A 591 13.05 -36.13 2.74
C ASP A 591 14.44 -35.47 2.59
N THR A 592 14.71 -34.93 1.40
CA THR A 592 16.03 -34.37 1.07
C THR A 592 16.43 -33.22 1.99
N PHE A 593 15.47 -32.43 2.49
CA PHE A 593 15.75 -31.32 3.41
C PHE A 593 16.05 -31.82 4.82
N GLN A 594 15.35 -32.84 5.30
CA GLN A 594 15.59 -33.52 6.57
C GLN A 594 16.94 -34.25 6.57
N ARG A 595 17.33 -34.84 5.44
CA ARG A 595 18.68 -35.36 5.25
C ARG A 595 19.73 -34.25 5.34
N LEU A 596 19.46 -33.10 4.71
CA LEU A 596 20.32 -31.92 4.80
C LEU A 596 20.43 -31.41 6.24
N LEU A 597 19.35 -31.38 7.01
CA LEU A 597 19.35 -31.04 8.45
C LEU A 597 20.26 -31.97 9.25
N LEU A 598 20.14 -33.28 9.03
CA LEU A 598 20.93 -34.27 9.75
C LEU A 598 22.42 -34.15 9.42
N VAL A 599 22.77 -34.08 8.12
CA VAL A 599 24.16 -33.90 7.67
C VAL A 599 24.72 -32.58 8.19
N ARG A 600 23.96 -31.47 8.13
CA ARG A 600 24.37 -30.17 8.69
C ARG A 600 24.57 -30.22 10.21
N SER A 601 23.81 -31.04 10.92
CA SER A 601 23.93 -31.17 12.38
C SER A 601 25.10 -32.06 12.79
N TRP A 602 25.43 -33.06 11.96
CA TRP A 602 26.44 -34.07 12.28
C TRP A 602 27.79 -33.87 11.57
N CYS A 603 27.77 -33.78 10.25
CA CYS A 603 28.94 -33.71 9.36
C CYS A 603 29.00 -32.34 8.66
N LEU A 604 29.47 -31.33 9.40
CA LEU A 604 29.50 -29.92 8.94
C LEU A 604 30.31 -29.73 7.63
N ASP A 605 31.37 -30.50 7.45
CA ASP A 605 32.23 -30.51 6.26
C ASP A 605 31.52 -31.02 5.00
N ARG A 606 30.46 -31.84 5.17
CA ARG A 606 29.65 -32.40 4.07
C ARG A 606 28.36 -31.63 3.80
N CYS A 607 28.16 -30.51 4.49
CA CYS A 607 26.96 -29.69 4.33
C CYS A 607 26.81 -29.12 2.90
N ILE A 608 27.91 -28.66 2.28
CA ILE A 608 27.87 -28.07 0.93
C ILE A 608 27.48 -29.12 -0.13
N PRO A 609 28.13 -30.32 -0.20
CA PRO A 609 27.70 -31.40 -1.09
C PRO A 609 26.22 -31.77 -0.93
N MET A 610 25.76 -31.94 0.31
CA MET A 610 24.36 -32.29 0.58
C MET A 610 23.39 -31.16 0.19
N ALA A 611 23.78 -29.90 0.38
CA ALA A 611 23.00 -28.74 -0.04
C ALA A 611 22.93 -28.62 -1.56
N SER A 612 24.01 -28.92 -2.30
CA SER A 612 23.98 -29.01 -3.77
C SER A 612 22.99 -30.07 -4.26
N LYS A 613 22.94 -31.23 -3.61
CA LYS A 613 21.95 -32.29 -3.91
C LYS A 613 20.53 -31.81 -3.66
N TYR A 614 20.29 -31.16 -2.52
CA TYR A 614 19.00 -30.55 -2.20
C TYR A 614 18.56 -29.52 -3.26
N ILE A 615 19.46 -28.66 -3.72
CA ILE A 615 19.18 -27.68 -4.77
C ILE A 615 18.84 -28.40 -6.09
N ALA A 616 19.64 -29.38 -6.50
CA ALA A 616 19.44 -30.11 -7.75
C ALA A 616 18.08 -30.85 -7.78
N GLU A 617 17.66 -31.45 -6.67
CA GLU A 617 16.38 -32.15 -6.57
C GLU A 617 15.18 -31.18 -6.48
N THR A 618 15.35 -30.02 -5.83
CA THR A 618 14.25 -29.08 -5.58
C THR A 618 14.01 -28.13 -6.76
N MET A 619 15.09 -27.64 -7.35
CA MET A 619 15.09 -26.57 -8.37
C MET A 619 15.54 -27.08 -9.74
N GLY A 620 16.28 -28.19 -9.79
CA GLY A 620 16.88 -28.75 -11.00
C GLY A 620 18.39 -28.50 -11.11
N PRO A 621 19.10 -29.33 -11.90
CA PRO A 621 20.56 -29.27 -12.01
C PRO A 621 21.10 -27.97 -12.63
N VAL A 622 20.27 -27.24 -13.38
CA VAL A 622 20.64 -25.95 -13.99
C VAL A 622 21.04 -24.89 -12.95
N TYR A 623 20.58 -25.02 -11.71
CA TYR A 623 20.91 -24.11 -10.61
C TYR A 623 22.22 -24.47 -9.90
N THR A 624 22.74 -25.68 -10.10
CA THR A 624 24.06 -26.12 -9.60
C THR A 624 25.18 -25.88 -10.60
N ASP A 625 24.84 -25.67 -11.87
CA ASP A 625 25.81 -25.40 -12.92
C ASP A 625 26.43 -24.00 -12.79
N PRO A 626 27.72 -23.83 -13.15
CA PRO A 626 28.36 -22.51 -13.11
C PRO A 626 27.71 -21.56 -14.12
N VAL A 627 27.37 -20.35 -13.66
CA VAL A 627 26.82 -19.29 -14.52
C VAL A 627 27.95 -18.67 -15.34
N ILE A 628 27.95 -18.95 -16.64
CA ILE A 628 28.94 -18.42 -17.60
C ILE A 628 28.53 -17.01 -18.04
N THR A 629 29.47 -16.08 -17.98
CA THR A 629 29.27 -14.70 -18.46
C THR A 629 29.30 -14.65 -19.99
N ASN A 630 28.20 -14.22 -20.60
CA ASN A 630 28.12 -13.96 -22.04
C ASN A 630 28.02 -12.44 -22.30
N LEU A 631 29.04 -11.89 -22.98
CA LEU A 631 29.13 -10.46 -23.29
C LEU A 631 28.09 -10.00 -24.33
N GLU A 632 27.71 -10.84 -25.29
CA GLU A 632 26.69 -10.51 -26.29
C GLU A 632 25.33 -10.32 -25.62
N SER A 633 24.97 -11.26 -24.73
CA SER A 633 23.75 -11.14 -23.92
C SER A 633 23.78 -9.90 -23.03
N MET A 634 24.94 -9.53 -22.48
CA MET A 634 25.07 -8.30 -21.69
C MET A 634 24.86 -7.03 -22.53
N LEU A 635 25.32 -7.04 -23.78
CA LEU A 635 25.13 -5.92 -24.70
C LEU A 635 23.66 -5.73 -25.08
N GLU A 636 22.95 -6.83 -25.38
CA GLU A 636 21.51 -6.80 -25.65
C GLU A 636 20.67 -6.32 -24.46
N GLU A 637 21.16 -6.55 -23.25
CA GLU A 637 20.50 -6.14 -21.99
C GLU A 637 20.83 -4.71 -21.57
N SER A 638 21.82 -4.08 -22.20
CA SER A 638 22.30 -2.77 -21.80
C SER A 638 21.35 -1.65 -22.25
N GLU A 639 21.14 -0.67 -21.37
CA GLU A 639 20.41 0.55 -21.69
C GLU A 639 21.38 1.74 -21.69
N PRO A 640 21.23 2.73 -22.60
CA PRO A 640 22.17 3.84 -22.72
C PRO A 640 22.40 4.65 -21.44
N LEU A 641 21.40 4.73 -20.56
CA LEU A 641 21.45 5.49 -19.29
C LEU A 641 21.64 4.58 -18.05
N SER A 642 21.85 3.28 -18.26
CA SER A 642 22.09 2.31 -17.19
C SER A 642 23.55 1.83 -17.29
N PRO A 643 24.51 2.51 -16.62
CA PRO A 643 25.92 2.21 -16.76
C PRO A 643 26.25 0.79 -16.28
N MET A 644 27.12 0.11 -17.03
CA MET A 644 27.60 -1.23 -16.68
C MET A 644 28.83 -1.12 -15.78
N ILE A 645 28.74 -1.69 -14.58
CA ILE A 645 29.84 -1.72 -13.60
C ILE A 645 30.51 -3.09 -13.65
N GLY A 646 31.80 -3.12 -13.96
CA GLY A 646 32.61 -4.34 -13.97
C GLY A 646 33.60 -4.38 -12.81
N PHE A 647 33.61 -5.48 -12.05
CA PHE A 647 34.56 -5.72 -10.96
C PHE A 647 35.89 -6.32 -11.49
N LEU A 648 36.63 -5.57 -12.34
CA LEU A 648 37.94 -5.91 -12.99
C LEU A 648 37.91 -7.20 -13.87
N SER A 649 38.58 -7.38 -15.00
CA SER A 649 39.53 -6.59 -15.80
C SER A 649 39.19 -6.77 -17.29
N MET A 650 38.96 -5.68 -18.02
CA MET A 650 39.05 -5.70 -19.48
C MET A 650 39.92 -4.53 -19.93
N ALA A 651 40.97 -4.84 -20.69
CA ALA A 651 41.86 -3.86 -21.28
C ALA A 651 41.29 -3.43 -22.65
N CYS A 652 40.53 -2.33 -22.66
CA CYS A 652 40.13 -1.60 -23.87
C CYS A 652 40.49 -0.12 -23.69
N GLU A 653 40.44 0.68 -24.75
CA GLU A 653 40.67 2.13 -24.67
C GLU A 653 39.79 2.76 -23.60
N ALA A 654 40.42 3.30 -22.57
CA ALA A 654 39.77 3.68 -21.32
C ALA A 654 40.37 4.95 -20.75
N ILE A 655 39.54 5.76 -20.10
CA ILE A 655 40.03 6.78 -19.18
C ILE A 655 40.22 6.11 -17.83
N SER A 656 41.46 5.99 -17.39
CA SER A 656 41.79 5.59 -16.01
C SER A 656 41.57 6.77 -15.08
N MET A 657 40.59 6.65 -14.19
CA MET A 657 40.31 7.64 -13.17
C MET A 657 41.49 7.76 -12.19
N GLY A 658 41.84 9.00 -11.87
CA GLY A 658 42.97 9.39 -11.04
C GLY A 658 43.00 10.92 -10.95
N GLN A 659 44.01 11.48 -10.27
CA GLN A 659 44.07 12.92 -10.03
C GLN A 659 44.06 13.72 -11.35
N GLY A 660 43.08 14.61 -11.51
CA GLY A 660 42.95 15.51 -12.66
C GLY A 660 42.33 14.89 -13.92
N GLN A 661 41.97 13.60 -13.89
CA GLN A 661 41.35 12.92 -15.04
C GLN A 661 39.86 13.25 -15.20
N GLU A 662 39.21 13.81 -14.18
CA GLU A 662 37.80 14.18 -14.23
C GLU A 662 37.47 15.19 -15.36
N VAL A 663 38.41 16.05 -15.75
CA VAL A 663 38.20 17.03 -16.84
C VAL A 663 38.06 16.34 -18.20
N HIS A 664 38.89 15.32 -18.45
CA HIS A 664 38.86 14.54 -19.68
C HIS A 664 37.62 13.64 -19.72
N ALA A 665 37.27 13.01 -18.59
CA ALA A 665 36.07 12.22 -18.45
C ALA A 665 34.80 13.04 -18.76
N ARG A 666 34.66 14.25 -18.20
CA ARG A 666 33.51 15.15 -18.49
C ARG A 666 33.33 15.42 -19.97
N ARG A 667 34.43 15.79 -20.67
CA ARG A 667 34.37 16.09 -22.12
C ARG A 667 33.98 14.86 -22.92
N LEU A 668 34.59 13.72 -22.63
CA LEU A 668 34.30 12.48 -23.35
C LEU A 668 32.86 12.01 -23.13
N ILE A 669 32.34 12.10 -21.90
CA ILE A 669 30.95 11.75 -21.59
C ILE A 669 29.99 12.71 -22.31
N ALA A 670 30.24 14.02 -22.27
CA ALA A 670 29.38 15.00 -22.93
C ALA A 670 29.29 14.77 -24.45
N SER A 671 30.43 14.51 -25.12
CA SER A 671 30.42 14.19 -26.55
C SER A 671 29.79 12.82 -26.83
N SER A 672 30.05 11.82 -25.99
CA SER A 672 29.55 10.47 -26.20
C SER A 672 28.04 10.35 -25.96
N LEU A 673 27.47 11.18 -25.07
CA LEU A 673 26.03 11.30 -24.88
C LEU A 673 25.34 11.87 -26.13
N GLN A 674 25.99 12.76 -26.88
CA GLN A 674 25.47 13.30 -28.14
C GLN A 674 25.62 12.30 -29.29
N ASP A 675 26.77 11.63 -29.36
CA ASP A 675 27.13 10.75 -30.47
C ASP A 675 26.64 9.30 -30.32
N GLY A 676 26.18 8.90 -29.13
CA GLY A 676 25.79 7.50 -28.84
C GLY A 676 26.96 6.53 -28.76
N LYS A 677 28.03 6.89 -28.03
CA LYS A 677 29.26 6.08 -27.90
C LYS A 677 29.41 5.44 -26.52
N TRP A 678 30.08 4.29 -26.47
CA TRP A 678 30.49 3.64 -25.22
C TRP A 678 31.69 4.34 -24.60
N VAL A 679 31.63 4.60 -23.29
CA VAL A 679 32.74 5.20 -22.53
C VAL A 679 33.17 4.21 -21.45
N LEU A 680 34.45 3.83 -21.45
CA LEU A 680 35.05 3.00 -20.43
C LEU A 680 35.82 3.85 -19.42
N LEU A 681 35.34 3.87 -18.18
CA LEU A 681 36.04 4.48 -17.04
C LEU A 681 36.67 3.37 -16.19
N GLN A 682 37.98 3.42 -16.01
CA GLN A 682 38.73 2.49 -15.15
C GLN A 682 39.05 3.14 -13.81
N ASN A 683 39.30 2.34 -12.78
CA ASN A 683 39.71 2.81 -11.45
C ASN A 683 38.75 3.84 -10.80
N CYS A 684 37.45 3.74 -11.09
CA CYS A 684 36.42 4.66 -10.58
C CYS A 684 36.41 4.81 -9.05
N HIS A 685 36.86 3.78 -8.32
CA HIS A 685 37.00 3.81 -6.86
C HIS A 685 38.02 4.85 -6.36
N LEU A 686 38.93 5.35 -7.22
CA LEU A 686 39.88 6.41 -6.90
C LEU A 686 39.31 7.82 -7.12
N GLY A 687 38.14 7.96 -7.74
CA GLY A 687 37.55 9.23 -8.17
C GLY A 687 36.14 9.46 -7.63
N LEU A 688 35.93 9.24 -6.32
CA LEU A 688 34.60 9.24 -5.68
C LEU A 688 33.78 10.50 -5.97
N ASN A 689 34.36 11.69 -5.81
CA ASN A 689 33.67 12.96 -6.07
C ASN A 689 33.15 13.08 -7.52
N PHE A 690 33.90 12.53 -8.48
CA PHE A 690 33.46 12.52 -9.88
C PHE A 690 32.37 11.47 -10.13
N MET A 691 32.36 10.36 -9.39
CA MET A 691 31.27 9.38 -9.46
C MET A 691 29.95 9.97 -8.97
N ASP A 692 29.97 10.80 -7.93
CA ASP A 692 28.77 11.52 -7.46
C ASP A 692 28.24 12.50 -8.52
N GLU A 693 29.14 13.21 -9.20
CA GLU A 693 28.79 14.08 -10.33
C GLU A 693 28.24 13.28 -11.51
N LEU A 694 28.88 12.16 -11.87
CA LEU A 694 28.44 11.27 -12.94
C LEU A 694 27.02 10.76 -12.69
N LEU A 695 26.73 10.38 -11.45
CA LEU A 695 25.39 9.96 -11.04
C LEU A 695 24.35 11.08 -11.27
N GLN A 696 24.70 12.34 -10.97
CA GLN A 696 23.82 13.49 -11.24
C GLN A 696 23.61 13.69 -12.74
N ILE A 697 24.68 13.60 -13.55
CA ILE A 697 24.60 13.74 -15.02
C ILE A 697 23.67 12.70 -15.61
N VAL A 698 23.84 11.42 -15.26
CA VAL A 698 23.00 10.31 -15.76
C VAL A 698 21.55 10.48 -15.29
N SER A 699 21.35 10.84 -14.02
CA SER A 699 19.99 11.03 -13.47
C SER A 699 19.23 12.17 -14.15
N LEU A 700 19.88 13.31 -14.43
CA LEU A 700 19.27 14.45 -15.12
C LEU A 700 18.79 14.08 -16.52
N HIS A 701 19.59 13.32 -17.29
CA HIS A 701 19.22 12.91 -18.64
C HIS A 701 18.14 11.82 -18.65
N SER A 702 18.05 11.00 -17.60
CA SER A 702 16.98 10.00 -17.45
C SER A 702 15.59 10.58 -17.20
N HIS A 703 15.50 11.86 -16.84
CA HIS A 703 14.24 12.59 -16.64
C HIS A 703 13.78 13.37 -17.89
N LEU A 704 14.66 13.52 -18.88
CA LEU A 704 14.40 14.26 -20.13
C LEU A 704 13.97 13.35 -21.29
N MET A 705 14.14 12.03 -21.16
CA MET A 705 13.57 10.99 -22.03
C MET A 705 12.44 10.27 -21.30
#